data_AF-A0A7V6ARM0-F1
#
_entry.id   AF-A0A7V6ARM0-F1
#
_cell.length_a   1.000
_cell.length_b   1.000
_cell.length_c   1.000
_cell.angle_alpha   90.00
_cell.angle_beta   90.00
_cell.angle_gamma   90.00
#
_symmetry.space_group_name_H-M   'P 1'
#
loop_
_entity.id
_entity.type
_entity.pdbx_description
1 polymer ?
#
loop_
_entity_poly.entity_id
_entity_poly.type
_entity_poly.pdbx_seq_one_letter_code
_entity_poly.pdbx_strand_id
1 'polypeptide(L)'
;MLRKLLLIALIALPLLADVPVSTASQDQTDVSAAGMASRSFVAWTDARAGTGNKNIYGNIIETDGSLAVAAIAICTDLAQQYDVAVSAGQKFMAFWVDERTDETWNIWGQHVNLDATLSGTNFQVTTNNTQKYRPAADRLGNDILVVFEEAATNRKIRGQRLTWGGSSYAPTGAVFDISDGTHVAYNPDVAAGDTDYLVVWSDATNKRIYCRTVSPTGTLGTTRIVADYSGGAYIPGQPAVAWDGTQWLVAWQIYVFGDELNIYASYVDASGVPSGSEISVAVASQNESFPALAFDGIGFMIVFQDTRDVIAKIWSKRITGTTVDHEAAVSSGTSNQNKPAVCWNGTHHDVFWQDFRNTYNWDIYSNRFDQTPWNGPTASPHTPPDMGASSCPRQEAVMNLTAPDGINTSTIQFTANGTSYTIASPQLSYASNRLTFTPSADWPENVWIECCLNAVDDMSGRSLLSPVCWSFMIDRTNPVFGTKSPAAGDSAGAGAVPISIGVTDAGSGVSTNNMAFQIDGTWFVHGTSPAVSWDGARMHFNPAEEGMAFDPFVTVNVCARARDRADYCPPNEATTCWEFHTTGTKIYGTVTLSGESDHSGATVEARYGDSLWTATTNASGDYSIPGVLEVDGITVRAYKAGFSDSTVTVNMGAGGFGLANFTLFPMVTLFYSDFEADNGGLELVSFLYYNDWEWGVPTSGPGNAHSGTKCWATKLNSDYNDSSQSRLRLGPIDLPEGSAPKLSWWQWYRFQPPTWTASQWQWHDGGNVKLWTSMTDSLLIVPDRDYDTTQSQWNQLIPYQRSYAGATSGPYWHRVTADLSAWAGQTVWISWDFGSSSRNVESGWFIDDVTIGYADYMAIDDNVKLPTVAEISVLPNPFNATCAIEAVGDVQLFNITGRLVKTLISPDTSTRTRMTWDGRDESNQELPSGIYFARVKDRPNVTARVILLK
;
A
#
# COMPACT_ATOMS: atom_id res chain seq x y z
N MET A 1 40.00 8.35 41.77
CA MET A 1 40.31 6.90 41.76
C MET A 1 38.99 6.15 41.85
N LEU A 2 38.79 5.09 41.05
CA LEU A 2 37.50 4.49 40.64
C LEU A 2 36.70 5.30 39.60
N ARG A 3 37.18 5.29 38.35
CA ARG A 3 36.41 5.37 37.07
C ARG A 3 37.38 5.22 35.88
N LYS A 4 38.25 4.22 35.95
CA LYS A 4 39.13 3.73 34.88
C LYS A 4 39.01 2.21 34.88
N LEU A 5 37.95 1.70 34.27
CA LEU A 5 37.70 0.28 33.96
C LEU A 5 36.31 0.24 33.34
N LEU A 6 36.21 0.52 32.05
CA LEU A 6 35.06 0.12 31.25
C LEU A 6 35.54 -0.24 29.84
N LEU A 7 35.46 -1.54 29.57
CA LEU A 7 35.46 -2.23 28.27
C LEU A 7 36.70 -2.10 27.37
N ILE A 8 37.73 -2.88 27.70
CA ILE A 8 38.27 -3.83 26.72
C ILE A 8 37.35 -5.06 26.80
N ALA A 9 36.28 -5.07 26.03
CA ALA A 9 35.70 -6.32 25.53
C ALA A 9 36.39 -6.48 24.17
N LEU A 10 37.33 -7.40 23.98
CA LEU A 10 37.00 -8.79 23.63
C LEU A 10 35.53 -8.92 23.17
N ILE A 11 35.20 -8.23 22.09
CA ILE A 11 34.31 -8.84 21.12
C ILE A 11 35.17 -9.91 20.47
N ALA A 12 35.06 -11.13 21.01
CA ALA A 12 35.13 -12.29 20.15
C ALA A 12 34.07 -12.01 19.08
N LEU A 13 34.50 -11.44 17.95
CA LEU A 13 33.73 -11.51 16.72
C LEU A 13 33.38 -13.00 16.60
N PRO A 14 32.14 -13.37 16.26
CA PRO A 14 31.89 -14.75 15.92
C PRO A 14 32.97 -15.08 14.88
N LEU A 15 33.73 -16.16 15.08
CA LEU A 15 34.51 -16.73 13.99
C LEU A 15 33.51 -16.86 12.84
N LEU A 16 33.56 -15.95 11.88
CA LEU A 16 32.73 -16.04 10.69
C LEU A 16 33.16 -17.36 10.06
N ALA A 17 32.24 -18.31 10.10
CA ALA A 17 32.50 -19.66 9.68
C ALA A 17 32.86 -19.64 8.19
N ASP A 18 33.87 -20.43 7.80
CA ASP A 18 34.28 -20.54 6.41
C ASP A 18 33.07 -20.81 5.52
N VAL A 19 32.86 -19.98 4.49
CA VAL A 19 31.73 -20.09 3.58
C VAL A 19 32.13 -20.97 2.39
N PRO A 20 31.44 -22.07 2.11
CA PRO A 20 31.69 -22.87 0.91
C PRO A 20 31.25 -22.08 -0.33
N VAL A 21 32.20 -21.71 -1.19
CA VAL A 21 31.93 -21.08 -2.49
C VAL A 21 31.60 -22.14 -3.54
N SER A 22 32.33 -23.27 -3.53
CA SER A 22 32.05 -24.43 -4.37
C SER A 22 32.47 -25.71 -3.67
N THR A 23 31.58 -26.70 -3.67
CA THR A 23 31.84 -28.07 -3.20
C THR A 23 31.41 -29.08 -4.26
N ALA A 24 31.72 -28.77 -5.52
CA ALA A 24 31.33 -29.64 -6.63
C ALA A 24 32.11 -30.96 -6.56
N SER A 25 31.64 -32.01 -7.24
CA SER A 25 32.40 -33.26 -7.30
C SER A 25 33.74 -33.03 -8.01
N GLN A 26 34.81 -33.77 -7.66
CA GLN A 26 36.18 -33.57 -8.18
C GLN A 26 36.82 -32.24 -7.73
N ASP A 27 38.02 -31.95 -8.21
CA ASP A 27 38.84 -30.82 -7.73
C ASP A 27 38.36 -29.46 -8.26
N GLN A 28 38.31 -28.47 -7.38
CA GLN A 28 38.23 -27.04 -7.66
C GLN A 28 39.51 -26.37 -7.18
N THR A 29 40.25 -25.75 -8.10
CA THR A 29 41.63 -25.30 -7.91
C THR A 29 41.90 -23.94 -8.56
N ASP A 30 43.06 -23.36 -8.28
CA ASP A 30 43.60 -22.11 -8.84
C ASP A 30 42.60 -20.95 -8.78
N VAL A 31 42.35 -20.46 -7.56
CA VAL A 31 41.41 -19.38 -7.28
C VAL A 31 42.03 -18.00 -7.55
N SER A 32 41.24 -17.10 -8.14
CA SER A 32 41.57 -15.68 -8.33
C SER A 32 40.37 -14.82 -7.96
N ALA A 33 40.61 -13.65 -7.36
CA ALA A 33 39.55 -12.75 -6.91
C ALA A 33 39.82 -11.28 -7.23
N ALA A 34 38.75 -10.51 -7.48
CA ALA A 34 38.80 -9.06 -7.65
C ALA A 34 37.54 -8.42 -7.07
N GLY A 35 37.67 -7.22 -6.52
CA GLY A 35 36.59 -6.50 -5.84
C GLY A 35 36.13 -5.27 -6.60
N MET A 36 34.82 -5.00 -6.58
CA MET A 36 34.22 -3.79 -7.17
C MET A 36 32.81 -3.57 -6.59
N ALA A 37 32.48 -2.30 -6.33
CA ALA A 37 31.14 -1.87 -5.91
C ALA A 37 30.59 -2.66 -4.71
N SER A 38 31.42 -2.89 -3.68
CA SER A 38 31.11 -3.66 -2.48
C SER A 38 30.78 -5.14 -2.72
N ARG A 39 31.17 -5.68 -3.89
CA ARG A 39 31.05 -7.08 -4.26
C ARG A 39 32.40 -7.65 -4.65
N SER A 40 32.57 -8.96 -4.47
CA SER A 40 33.78 -9.67 -4.89
C SER A 40 33.45 -10.70 -5.94
N PHE A 41 34.17 -10.69 -7.04
CA PHE A 41 34.11 -11.75 -8.03
C PHE A 41 35.26 -12.72 -7.79
N VAL A 42 34.92 -14.01 -7.69
CA VAL A 42 35.86 -15.11 -7.53
C VAL A 42 35.70 -16.08 -8.69
N ALA A 43 36.80 -16.53 -9.27
CA ALA A 43 36.81 -17.57 -10.30
C ALA A 43 37.85 -18.65 -9.97
N TRP A 44 37.61 -19.86 -10.44
CA TRP A 44 38.46 -21.02 -10.23
C TRP A 44 38.47 -21.98 -11.43
N THR A 45 39.50 -22.81 -11.48
CA THR A 45 39.61 -23.98 -12.36
C THR A 45 38.83 -25.15 -11.79
N ASP A 46 37.93 -25.73 -12.57
CA ASP A 46 36.93 -26.68 -12.09
C ASP A 46 36.97 -28.02 -12.85
N ALA A 47 37.19 -29.12 -12.13
CA ALA A 47 37.28 -30.47 -12.69
C ALA A 47 35.98 -31.29 -12.55
N ARG A 48 34.83 -30.65 -12.31
CA ARG A 48 33.60 -31.37 -11.95
C ARG A 48 33.16 -32.46 -12.95
N ALA A 49 32.62 -33.55 -12.40
CA ALA A 49 32.37 -34.78 -13.13
C ALA A 49 31.40 -34.62 -14.32
N GLY A 50 31.74 -35.24 -15.46
CA GLY A 50 30.88 -35.31 -16.65
C GLY A 50 31.52 -34.79 -17.94
N THR A 51 32.65 -34.08 -17.86
CA THR A 51 33.24 -33.41 -19.03
C THR A 51 34.61 -33.97 -19.45
N GLY A 52 35.35 -34.62 -18.54
CA GLY A 52 36.67 -35.24 -18.84
C GLY A 52 37.83 -34.23 -18.98
N ASN A 53 37.55 -32.95 -18.76
CA ASN A 53 38.43 -31.79 -18.91
C ASN A 53 38.16 -30.77 -17.78
N LYS A 54 39.15 -29.93 -17.48
CA LYS A 54 39.03 -28.79 -16.57
C LYS A 54 38.34 -27.62 -17.26
N ASN A 55 37.45 -26.95 -16.54
CA ASN A 55 36.61 -25.82 -16.99
C ASN A 55 36.85 -24.58 -16.13
N ILE A 56 36.27 -23.43 -16.48
CA ILE A 56 36.33 -22.22 -15.64
C ILE A 56 34.95 -21.90 -15.10
N TYR A 57 34.86 -21.77 -13.77
CA TYR A 57 33.67 -21.34 -13.06
C TYR A 57 33.97 -20.14 -12.17
N GLY A 58 32.92 -19.42 -11.78
CA GLY A 58 33.04 -18.33 -10.83
C GLY A 58 31.77 -18.08 -10.03
N ASN A 59 31.83 -17.10 -9.14
CA ASN A 59 30.68 -16.59 -8.42
C ASN A 59 30.92 -15.14 -7.99
N ILE A 60 29.85 -14.45 -7.60
CA ILE A 60 29.91 -13.14 -6.98
C ILE A 60 29.53 -13.30 -5.51
N ILE A 61 30.36 -12.75 -4.62
CA ILE A 61 30.04 -12.59 -3.21
C ILE A 61 29.38 -11.23 -3.03
N GLU A 62 28.15 -11.26 -2.53
CA GLU A 62 27.32 -10.09 -2.29
C GLU A 62 27.79 -9.28 -1.07
N THR A 63 27.20 -8.10 -0.91
CA THR A 63 27.51 -7.18 0.20
C THR A 63 27.29 -7.81 1.58
N ASP A 64 26.37 -8.76 1.71
CA ASP A 64 26.07 -9.49 2.94
C ASP A 64 26.94 -10.75 3.15
N GLY A 65 27.80 -11.08 2.18
CA GLY A 65 28.68 -12.25 2.22
C GLY A 65 28.08 -13.51 1.59
N SER A 66 26.83 -13.44 1.10
CA SER A 66 26.19 -14.57 0.41
C SER A 66 26.68 -14.71 -1.03
N LEU A 67 26.48 -15.90 -1.61
CA LEU A 67 26.73 -16.15 -3.04
C LEU A 67 25.56 -15.60 -3.86
N ALA A 68 25.85 -14.81 -4.90
CA ALA A 68 24.84 -14.21 -5.76
C ALA A 68 23.99 -15.25 -6.49
N VAL A 69 24.62 -16.34 -6.95
CA VAL A 69 23.99 -17.41 -7.73
C VAL A 69 24.65 -18.76 -7.43
N ALA A 70 24.11 -19.84 -8.00
CA ALA A 70 24.90 -21.06 -8.19
C ALA A 70 26.10 -20.78 -9.12
N ALA A 71 27.17 -21.58 -9.00
CA ALA A 71 28.41 -21.36 -9.74
C ALA A 71 28.20 -21.02 -11.23
N ILE A 72 28.71 -19.86 -11.64
CA ILE A 72 28.64 -19.30 -13.00
C ILE A 72 29.57 -20.13 -13.90
N ALA A 73 29.02 -20.75 -14.94
CA ALA A 73 29.78 -21.48 -15.95
C ALA A 73 30.44 -20.49 -16.94
N ILE A 74 31.65 -20.03 -16.65
CA ILE A 74 32.36 -19.02 -17.46
C ILE A 74 32.86 -19.63 -18.78
N CYS A 75 33.45 -20.82 -18.70
CA CYS A 75 33.85 -21.58 -19.87
C CYS A 75 33.68 -23.07 -19.58
N THR A 76 32.91 -23.77 -20.42
CA THR A 76 32.67 -25.22 -20.34
C THR A 76 32.92 -25.91 -21.67
N ASP A 77 33.89 -25.40 -22.43
CA ASP A 77 34.24 -25.96 -23.74
C ASP A 77 34.99 -27.28 -23.58
N LEU A 78 34.96 -28.14 -24.60
CA LEU A 78 35.51 -29.51 -24.53
C LEU A 78 37.04 -29.63 -24.38
N ALA A 79 37.80 -28.55 -24.54
CA ALA A 79 39.26 -28.55 -24.33
C ALA A 79 39.61 -28.35 -22.85
N GLN A 80 40.88 -28.40 -22.45
CA GLN A 80 41.25 -28.05 -21.07
C GLN A 80 41.27 -26.53 -20.89
N GLN A 81 40.79 -26.07 -19.74
CA GLN A 81 40.93 -24.71 -19.24
C GLN A 81 41.54 -24.71 -17.83
N TYR A 82 42.49 -23.81 -17.57
CA TYR A 82 43.18 -23.69 -16.27
C TYR A 82 43.81 -22.30 -16.09
N ASP A 83 44.44 -22.07 -14.93
CA ASP A 83 45.14 -20.84 -14.56
C ASP A 83 44.26 -19.58 -14.77
N VAL A 84 43.19 -19.44 -13.99
CA VAL A 84 42.30 -18.28 -14.10
C VAL A 84 42.88 -17.05 -13.38
N ALA A 85 42.77 -15.90 -14.02
CA ALA A 85 42.98 -14.58 -13.45
C ALA A 85 41.70 -13.75 -13.58
N VAL A 86 41.45 -12.87 -12.63
CA VAL A 86 40.30 -11.96 -12.70
C VAL A 86 40.73 -10.52 -12.49
N SER A 87 39.94 -9.59 -13.02
CA SER A 87 40.11 -8.16 -12.80
C SER A 87 38.73 -7.48 -12.71
N ALA A 88 38.68 -6.28 -12.16
CA ALA A 88 37.44 -5.53 -11.98
C ALA A 88 37.52 -4.13 -12.60
N GLY A 89 36.51 -3.77 -13.39
CA GLY A 89 36.45 -2.52 -14.13
C GLY A 89 35.09 -1.92 -14.35
N GLN A 90 34.74 -1.68 -15.61
CA GLN A 90 33.33 -1.39 -15.94
C GLN A 90 32.47 -2.66 -15.80
N LYS A 91 33.10 -3.83 -15.80
CA LYS A 91 32.57 -5.17 -15.55
C LYS A 91 33.63 -5.99 -14.82
N PHE A 92 33.24 -7.13 -14.25
CA PHE A 92 34.23 -8.14 -13.88
C PHE A 92 34.73 -8.85 -15.14
N MET A 93 36.00 -9.24 -15.12
CA MET A 93 36.66 -9.97 -16.18
C MET A 93 37.25 -11.25 -15.64
N ALA A 94 37.10 -12.35 -16.37
CA ALA A 94 37.85 -13.58 -16.16
C ALA A 94 38.73 -13.85 -17.38
N PHE A 95 39.98 -14.25 -17.13
CA PHE A 95 40.97 -14.64 -18.12
C PHE A 95 41.53 -16.01 -17.76
N TRP A 96 41.73 -16.89 -18.72
CA TRP A 96 42.23 -18.25 -18.45
C TRP A 96 43.07 -18.77 -19.60
N VAL A 97 43.89 -19.78 -19.31
CA VAL A 97 44.62 -20.53 -20.32
C VAL A 97 43.71 -21.62 -20.90
N ASP A 98 43.70 -21.72 -22.23
CA ASP A 98 42.78 -22.57 -22.97
C ASP A 98 43.49 -23.34 -24.09
N GLU A 99 43.17 -24.63 -24.21
CA GLU A 99 43.76 -25.54 -25.21
C GLU A 99 42.92 -25.69 -26.50
N ARG A 100 41.84 -24.92 -26.67
CA ARG A 100 40.91 -25.03 -27.82
C ARG A 100 41.55 -24.81 -29.19
N THR A 101 42.63 -24.05 -29.29
CA THR A 101 43.28 -23.73 -30.57
C THR A 101 44.49 -24.65 -30.77
N ASP A 102 44.52 -25.42 -31.86
CA ASP A 102 45.72 -26.01 -32.49
C ASP A 102 46.84 -26.58 -31.59
N GLU A 103 46.48 -27.14 -30.42
CA GLU A 103 47.41 -27.60 -29.37
C GLU A 103 48.27 -26.47 -28.75
N THR A 104 47.96 -25.20 -29.02
CA THR A 104 48.62 -24.03 -28.44
C THR A 104 47.79 -23.41 -27.32
N TRP A 105 48.41 -23.29 -26.15
CA TRP A 105 47.77 -22.81 -24.93
C TRP A 105 47.69 -21.29 -24.97
N ASN A 106 46.51 -20.75 -25.28
CA ASN A 106 46.27 -19.31 -25.43
C ASN A 106 45.43 -18.77 -24.28
N ILE A 107 45.53 -17.46 -24.05
CA ILE A 107 44.69 -16.79 -23.06
C ILE A 107 43.38 -16.38 -23.71
N TRP A 108 42.28 -16.72 -23.05
CA TRP A 108 40.92 -16.33 -23.41
C TRP A 108 40.32 -15.49 -22.29
N GLY A 109 39.25 -14.76 -22.61
CA GLY A 109 38.54 -13.93 -21.66
C GLY A 109 37.03 -13.95 -21.83
N GLN A 110 36.33 -13.55 -20.77
CA GLN A 110 34.88 -13.39 -20.73
C GLN A 110 34.50 -12.26 -19.77
N HIS A 111 33.44 -11.53 -20.12
CA HIS A 111 32.86 -10.47 -19.31
C HIS A 111 31.79 -11.05 -18.37
N VAL A 112 31.85 -10.65 -17.12
CA VAL A 112 30.87 -10.99 -16.09
C VAL A 112 30.24 -9.69 -15.57
N ASN A 113 28.93 -9.55 -15.73
CA ASN A 113 28.16 -8.42 -15.24
C ASN A 113 28.01 -8.50 -13.70
N LEU A 114 27.73 -7.37 -13.05
CA LEU A 114 27.52 -7.34 -11.59
C LEU A 114 26.33 -8.19 -11.13
N ASP A 115 25.35 -8.44 -11.99
CA ASP A 115 24.18 -9.30 -11.75
C ASP A 115 24.47 -10.80 -11.97
N ALA A 116 25.75 -11.17 -12.04
CA ALA A 116 26.25 -12.53 -12.28
C ALA A 116 25.90 -13.13 -13.66
N THR A 117 25.41 -12.32 -14.62
CA THR A 117 25.22 -12.76 -16.00
C THR A 117 26.48 -12.57 -16.86
N LEU A 118 26.67 -13.42 -17.87
CA LEU A 118 27.75 -13.27 -18.85
C LEU A 118 27.34 -12.34 -19.98
N SER A 119 28.27 -11.55 -20.51
CA SER A 119 28.02 -10.61 -21.61
C SER A 119 28.94 -10.87 -22.80
N GLY A 120 28.34 -11.22 -23.94
CA GLY A 120 29.08 -11.61 -25.13
C GLY A 120 29.57 -13.06 -25.08
N THR A 121 30.47 -13.41 -25.98
CA THR A 121 31.07 -14.75 -26.08
C THR A 121 32.49 -14.75 -25.55
N ASN A 122 33.01 -15.92 -25.17
CA ASN A 122 34.42 -16.09 -24.87
C ASN A 122 35.26 -15.59 -26.06
N PHE A 123 36.26 -14.76 -25.79
CA PHE A 123 37.08 -14.13 -26.81
C PHE A 123 38.57 -14.36 -26.54
N GLN A 124 39.34 -14.44 -27.61
CA GLN A 124 40.77 -14.72 -27.53
C GLN A 124 41.54 -13.44 -27.16
N VAL A 125 42.39 -13.53 -26.14
CA VAL A 125 43.25 -12.42 -25.68
C VAL A 125 44.62 -12.48 -26.39
N THR A 126 45.17 -13.69 -26.59
CA THR A 126 46.45 -13.89 -27.28
C THR A 126 46.28 -14.77 -28.51
N THR A 127 46.95 -14.44 -29.62
CA THR A 127 46.72 -15.09 -30.93
C THR A 127 47.95 -15.78 -31.53
N ASN A 128 49.05 -15.93 -30.78
CA ASN A 128 50.30 -16.52 -31.28
C ASN A 128 50.48 -17.98 -30.83
N ASN A 129 51.27 -18.75 -31.58
CA ASN A 129 51.40 -20.20 -31.49
C ASN A 129 52.36 -20.71 -30.38
N THR A 130 52.59 -19.92 -29.34
CA THR A 130 53.45 -20.26 -28.19
C THR A 130 52.59 -20.52 -26.97
N GLN A 131 53.00 -21.44 -26.10
CA GLN A 131 52.22 -21.79 -24.91
C GLN A 131 52.28 -20.68 -23.85
N LYS A 132 51.11 -20.33 -23.29
CA LYS A 132 50.93 -19.35 -22.22
C LYS A 132 50.60 -20.02 -20.89
N TYR A 133 51.02 -19.39 -19.79
CA TYR A 133 50.79 -19.88 -18.44
C TYR A 133 50.55 -18.72 -17.48
N ARG A 134 49.80 -18.99 -16.40
CA ARG A 134 49.69 -18.10 -15.23
C ARG A 134 49.43 -16.64 -15.59
N PRO A 135 48.28 -16.32 -16.20
CA PRO A 135 47.90 -14.95 -16.37
C PRO A 135 47.72 -14.27 -15.00
N ALA A 136 47.95 -12.97 -14.96
CA ALA A 136 47.50 -12.04 -13.92
C ALA A 136 46.97 -10.79 -14.61
N ALA A 137 46.03 -10.08 -14.00
CA ALA A 137 45.40 -8.93 -14.65
C ALA A 137 44.96 -7.88 -13.65
N ASP A 138 45.19 -6.62 -13.98
CA ASP A 138 44.64 -5.50 -13.23
C ASP A 138 44.25 -4.35 -14.16
N ARG A 139 43.42 -3.43 -13.65
CA ARG A 139 42.82 -2.34 -14.40
C ARG A 139 43.37 -0.99 -13.97
N LEU A 140 43.74 -0.18 -14.95
CA LEU A 140 44.01 1.24 -14.79
C LEU A 140 43.11 2.08 -15.70
N GLY A 141 42.22 2.86 -15.07
CA GLY A 141 41.24 3.66 -15.80
C GLY A 141 40.32 2.79 -16.67
N ASN A 142 40.37 3.00 -17.99
CA ASN A 142 39.57 2.24 -18.96
C ASN A 142 40.34 1.06 -19.59
N ASP A 143 41.58 0.83 -19.18
CA ASP A 143 42.44 -0.22 -19.72
C ASP A 143 42.63 -1.34 -18.69
N ILE A 144 42.81 -2.57 -19.17
CA ILE A 144 43.26 -3.72 -18.40
C ILE A 144 44.57 -4.20 -19.00
N LEU A 145 45.57 -4.46 -18.16
CA LEU A 145 46.80 -5.13 -18.56
C LEU A 145 46.74 -6.59 -18.10
N VAL A 146 46.74 -7.52 -19.05
CA VAL A 146 46.90 -8.96 -18.78
C VAL A 146 48.36 -9.33 -18.99
N VAL A 147 49.02 -9.79 -17.93
CA VAL A 147 50.42 -10.26 -17.96
C VAL A 147 50.46 -11.77 -17.85
N PHE A 148 51.44 -12.42 -18.47
CA PHE A 148 51.51 -13.87 -18.49
C PHE A 148 52.91 -14.39 -18.82
N GLU A 149 53.16 -15.65 -18.48
CA GLU A 149 54.34 -16.38 -18.91
C GLU A 149 54.17 -16.89 -20.35
N GLU A 150 55.22 -16.80 -21.16
CA GLU A 150 55.25 -17.36 -22.50
C GLU A 150 56.44 -18.32 -22.66
N ALA A 151 56.16 -19.55 -23.12
CA ALA A 151 57.17 -20.55 -23.39
C ALA A 151 58.10 -20.10 -24.53
N ALA A 152 59.40 -20.08 -24.23
CA ALA A 152 60.50 -19.81 -25.16
C ALA A 152 61.80 -20.42 -24.61
N THR A 153 62.90 -20.37 -25.38
CA THR A 153 64.23 -20.84 -24.92
C THR A 153 64.61 -20.23 -23.56
N ASN A 154 64.31 -18.94 -23.38
CA ASN A 154 64.21 -18.28 -22.08
C ASN A 154 62.76 -17.84 -21.88
N ARG A 155 62.05 -18.43 -20.91
CA ARG A 155 60.66 -18.06 -20.59
C ARG A 155 60.55 -16.56 -20.32
N LYS A 156 59.59 -15.89 -20.96
CA LYS A 156 59.39 -14.43 -20.87
C LYS A 156 58.10 -14.08 -20.14
N ILE A 157 58.08 -12.89 -19.54
CA ILE A 157 56.83 -12.24 -19.12
C ILE A 157 56.40 -11.31 -20.25
N ARG A 158 55.15 -11.47 -20.68
CA ARG A 158 54.55 -10.74 -21.80
C ARG A 158 53.30 -10.03 -21.31
N GLY A 159 52.92 -8.96 -22.02
CA GLY A 159 51.70 -8.20 -21.73
C GLY A 159 50.80 -8.10 -22.95
N GLN A 160 49.48 -8.20 -22.72
CA GLN A 160 48.44 -7.82 -23.67
C GLN A 160 47.52 -6.80 -23.01
N ARG A 161 47.26 -5.70 -23.71
CA ARG A 161 46.31 -4.68 -23.26
C ARG A 161 44.91 -4.98 -23.74
N LEU A 162 43.92 -4.61 -22.95
CA LEU A 162 42.52 -4.53 -23.33
C LEU A 162 41.99 -3.13 -23.01
N THR A 163 41.19 -2.56 -23.90
CA THR A 163 40.60 -1.22 -23.73
C THR A 163 39.08 -1.34 -23.66
N TRP A 164 38.44 -0.55 -22.81
CA TRP A 164 36.99 -0.43 -22.79
C TRP A 164 36.46 0.29 -24.03
N GLY A 165 35.65 -0.40 -24.83
CA GLY A 165 35.03 0.14 -26.05
C GLY A 165 33.65 0.80 -25.84
N GLY A 166 33.22 1.00 -24.58
CA GLY A 166 31.89 1.52 -24.24
C GLY A 166 30.90 0.44 -23.77
N SER A 167 31.04 -0.80 -24.24
CA SER A 167 30.19 -1.94 -23.86
C SER A 167 30.94 -3.19 -23.39
N SER A 168 32.19 -3.35 -23.83
CA SER A 168 33.04 -4.51 -23.59
C SER A 168 34.51 -4.11 -23.65
N TYR A 169 35.35 -4.86 -22.94
CA TYR A 169 36.79 -4.88 -23.10
C TYR A 169 37.19 -5.73 -24.30
N ALA A 170 38.17 -5.27 -25.06
CA ALA A 170 38.74 -6.03 -26.18
C ALA A 170 40.25 -5.83 -26.29
N PRO A 171 41.01 -6.85 -26.75
CA PRO A 171 42.45 -6.71 -26.96
C PRO A 171 42.80 -5.53 -27.86
N THR A 172 43.73 -4.70 -27.40
CA THR A 172 44.18 -3.49 -28.10
C THR A 172 45.70 -3.51 -28.24
N GLY A 173 46.20 -3.35 -29.47
CA GLY A 173 47.62 -3.47 -29.76
C GLY A 173 48.11 -4.93 -29.73
N ALA A 174 49.40 -5.11 -30.04
CA ALA A 174 50.04 -6.42 -30.07
C ALA A 174 50.63 -6.81 -28.71
N VAL A 175 50.77 -8.12 -28.46
CA VAL A 175 51.50 -8.65 -27.31
C VAL A 175 52.95 -8.16 -27.31
N PHE A 176 53.43 -7.65 -26.18
CA PHE A 176 54.78 -7.09 -26.03
C PHE A 176 55.59 -7.75 -24.90
N ASP A 177 56.93 -7.67 -25.01
CA ASP A 177 57.89 -8.20 -24.03
C ASP A 177 57.94 -7.28 -22.82
N ILE A 178 57.54 -7.76 -21.64
CA ILE A 178 57.71 -7.03 -20.37
C ILE A 178 59.07 -7.38 -19.77
N SER A 179 59.43 -8.65 -19.71
CA SER A 179 60.81 -9.04 -19.37
C SER A 179 61.71 -8.92 -20.60
N ASP A 180 62.98 -8.58 -20.40
CA ASP A 180 63.95 -8.41 -21.49
C ASP A 180 64.39 -9.73 -22.17
N GLY A 181 63.90 -10.87 -21.67
CA GLY A 181 64.21 -12.21 -22.19
C GLY A 181 65.64 -12.68 -21.95
N THR A 182 66.43 -11.93 -21.17
CA THR A 182 67.82 -12.29 -20.86
C THR A 182 67.90 -13.44 -19.85
N HIS A 183 66.85 -13.65 -19.06
CA HIS A 183 66.76 -14.69 -18.04
C HIS A 183 65.39 -15.36 -18.05
N VAL A 184 65.27 -16.48 -17.34
CA VAL A 184 64.04 -17.27 -17.28
C VAL A 184 63.12 -16.68 -16.22
N ALA A 185 62.07 -16.00 -16.65
CA ALA A 185 61.12 -15.31 -15.79
C ALA A 185 59.88 -16.16 -15.51
N TYR A 186 59.42 -16.14 -14.26
CA TYR A 186 58.28 -16.93 -13.77
C TYR A 186 57.40 -16.13 -12.81
N ASN A 187 56.16 -16.58 -12.65
CA ASN A 187 55.19 -16.14 -11.66
C ASN A 187 54.96 -14.63 -11.73
N PRO A 188 54.43 -14.11 -12.85
CA PRO A 188 54.14 -12.69 -12.94
C PRO A 188 52.93 -12.31 -12.09
N ASP A 189 52.96 -11.12 -11.53
CA ASP A 189 51.79 -10.45 -10.96
C ASP A 189 51.78 -8.97 -11.38
N VAL A 190 50.61 -8.33 -11.31
CA VAL A 190 50.41 -6.94 -11.75
C VAL A 190 49.43 -6.20 -10.85
N ALA A 191 49.77 -4.95 -10.52
CA ALA A 191 48.85 -4.02 -9.86
C ALA A 191 48.89 -2.65 -10.55
N ALA A 192 47.72 -2.04 -10.72
CA ALA A 192 47.58 -0.67 -11.17
C ALA A 192 47.90 0.31 -10.03
N GLY A 193 48.74 1.31 -10.31
CA GLY A 193 48.84 2.53 -9.51
C GLY A 193 47.96 3.63 -10.09
N ASP A 194 48.26 4.89 -9.79
CA ASP A 194 47.47 6.02 -10.29
C ASP A 194 47.72 6.32 -11.78
N THR A 195 48.94 6.11 -12.25
CA THR A 195 49.38 6.49 -13.61
C THR A 195 49.88 5.34 -14.46
N ASP A 196 50.45 4.30 -13.83
CA ASP A 196 51.08 3.17 -14.50
C ASP A 196 50.72 1.87 -13.76
N TYR A 197 50.92 0.74 -14.42
CA TYR A 197 50.94 -0.58 -13.78
C TYR A 197 52.34 -0.90 -13.28
N LEU A 198 52.46 -1.61 -12.16
CA LEU A 198 53.70 -2.27 -11.76
C LEU A 198 53.57 -3.77 -12.04
N VAL A 199 54.45 -4.31 -12.88
CA VAL A 199 54.53 -5.75 -13.14
C VAL A 199 55.73 -6.32 -12.42
N VAL A 200 55.51 -7.38 -11.65
CA VAL A 200 56.55 -8.07 -10.85
C VAL A 200 56.71 -9.51 -11.32
N TRP A 201 57.92 -10.05 -11.21
CA TRP A 201 58.17 -11.46 -11.53
C TRP A 201 59.41 -11.99 -10.82
N SER A 202 59.51 -13.30 -10.72
CA SER A 202 60.68 -14.00 -10.20
C SER A 202 61.61 -14.46 -11.32
N ASP A 203 62.91 -14.45 -11.04
CA ASP A 203 63.95 -15.00 -11.89
C ASP A 203 64.70 -16.09 -11.13
N ALA A 204 64.50 -17.35 -11.53
CA ALA A 204 65.13 -18.50 -10.91
C ALA A 204 66.63 -18.64 -11.26
N THR A 205 67.07 -18.06 -12.39
CA THR A 205 68.48 -18.11 -12.82
C THR A 205 69.34 -17.20 -11.97
N ASN A 206 68.90 -15.96 -11.74
CA ASN A 206 69.64 -14.98 -10.94
C ASN A 206 69.22 -14.93 -9.46
N LYS A 207 68.15 -15.65 -9.08
CA LYS A 207 67.59 -15.63 -7.72
C LYS A 207 67.16 -14.22 -7.30
N ARG A 208 66.34 -13.57 -8.11
CA ARG A 208 65.89 -12.17 -7.93
C ARG A 208 64.38 -12.02 -8.09
N ILE A 209 63.83 -11.00 -7.43
CA ILE A 209 62.52 -10.44 -7.76
C ILE A 209 62.75 -9.15 -8.55
N TYR A 210 62.12 -9.07 -9.71
CA TYR A 210 62.18 -7.92 -10.60
C TYR A 210 60.84 -7.21 -10.64
N CYS A 211 60.89 -5.91 -10.96
CA CYS A 211 59.72 -5.14 -11.31
C CYS A 211 60.00 -4.23 -12.51
N ARG A 212 58.93 -3.83 -13.20
CA ARG A 212 58.96 -2.84 -14.27
C ARG A 212 57.60 -2.16 -14.37
N THR A 213 57.60 -0.83 -14.49
CA THR A 213 56.38 -0.08 -14.75
C THR A 213 55.95 -0.22 -16.21
N VAL A 214 54.65 -0.26 -16.44
CA VAL A 214 54.03 -0.32 -17.75
C VAL A 214 52.94 0.74 -17.78
N SER A 215 53.03 1.71 -18.69
CA SER A 215 51.97 2.72 -18.83
C SER A 215 50.67 2.14 -19.38
N PRO A 216 49.54 2.85 -19.23
CA PRO A 216 48.29 2.51 -19.90
C PRO A 216 48.48 2.28 -21.39
N THR A 217 49.40 2.97 -22.07
CA THR A 217 49.67 2.80 -23.51
C THR A 217 50.60 1.62 -23.85
N GLY A 218 51.15 0.91 -22.86
CA GLY A 218 52.10 -0.20 -23.05
C GLY A 218 53.57 0.22 -23.14
N THR A 219 53.89 1.48 -22.89
CA THR A 219 55.28 1.96 -22.80
C THR A 219 55.93 1.41 -21.52
N LEU A 220 57.14 0.87 -21.67
CA LEU A 220 57.89 0.18 -20.61
C LEU A 220 58.84 1.14 -19.88
N GLY A 221 58.83 1.06 -18.55
CA GLY A 221 59.84 1.67 -17.70
C GLY A 221 61.15 0.88 -17.64
N THR A 222 62.04 1.30 -16.74
CA THR A 222 63.31 0.58 -16.48
C THR A 222 63.04 -0.68 -15.66
N THR A 223 63.65 -1.81 -16.01
CA THR A 223 63.65 -3.00 -15.12
C THR A 223 64.45 -2.70 -13.85
N ARG A 224 63.86 -2.97 -12.70
CA ARG A 224 64.51 -2.81 -11.38
C ARG A 224 64.48 -4.12 -10.61
N ILE A 225 65.45 -4.28 -9.71
CA ILE A 225 65.54 -5.41 -8.79
C ILE A 225 64.88 -5.00 -7.48
N VAL A 226 63.80 -5.67 -7.10
CA VAL A 226 63.14 -5.47 -5.81
C VAL A 226 63.91 -6.19 -4.70
N ALA A 227 64.38 -7.41 -4.97
CA ALA A 227 65.16 -8.22 -4.04
C ALA A 227 66.24 -9.05 -4.77
N ASP A 228 67.43 -9.17 -4.16
CA ASP A 228 68.59 -9.89 -4.71
C ASP A 228 69.14 -10.93 -3.74
N TYR A 229 69.07 -12.20 -4.13
CA TYR A 229 69.63 -13.33 -3.38
C TYR A 229 70.68 -14.13 -4.16
N SER A 230 71.29 -13.52 -5.18
CA SER A 230 72.29 -14.17 -6.04
C SER A 230 73.49 -14.78 -5.30
N GLY A 231 73.81 -14.29 -4.09
CA GLY A 231 74.93 -14.76 -3.26
C GLY A 231 74.64 -15.96 -2.34
N GLY A 232 73.40 -16.47 -2.25
CA GLY A 232 73.02 -17.48 -1.26
C GLY A 232 72.31 -18.73 -1.80
N ALA A 233 71.87 -19.61 -0.89
CA ALA A 233 71.09 -20.82 -1.20
C ALA A 233 69.58 -20.54 -1.37
N TYR A 234 69.20 -19.27 -1.41
CA TYR A 234 67.82 -18.78 -1.44
C TYR A 234 67.28 -18.74 -2.87
N ILE A 235 66.03 -19.15 -3.06
CA ILE A 235 65.32 -19.05 -4.33
C ILE A 235 64.02 -18.26 -4.09
N PRO A 236 63.95 -16.99 -4.54
CA PRO A 236 62.72 -16.22 -4.41
C PRO A 236 61.68 -16.68 -5.45
N GLY A 237 60.40 -16.54 -5.12
CA GLY A 237 59.29 -16.90 -6.01
C GLY A 237 57.96 -16.30 -5.57
N GLN A 238 56.90 -16.58 -6.33
CA GLN A 238 55.52 -16.15 -6.04
C GLN A 238 55.41 -14.67 -5.60
N PRO A 239 55.90 -13.71 -6.40
CA PRO A 239 55.71 -12.32 -6.04
C PRO A 239 54.23 -11.93 -6.17
N ALA A 240 53.75 -11.10 -5.25
CA ALA A 240 52.44 -10.47 -5.26
C ALA A 240 52.59 -8.97 -5.11
N VAL A 241 51.71 -8.18 -5.73
CA VAL A 241 51.80 -6.71 -5.70
C VAL A 241 50.43 -6.05 -5.49
N ALA A 242 50.40 -4.96 -4.73
CA ALA A 242 49.21 -4.11 -4.56
C ALA A 242 49.60 -2.63 -4.36
N TRP A 243 48.68 -1.71 -4.64
CA TRP A 243 48.89 -0.24 -4.56
C TRP A 243 48.19 0.36 -3.32
N ASP A 244 48.88 1.25 -2.58
CA ASP A 244 48.29 1.96 -1.42
C ASP A 244 47.72 3.36 -1.73
N GLY A 245 47.68 3.78 -3.00
CA GLY A 245 47.38 5.17 -3.37
C GLY A 245 48.62 6.04 -3.54
N THR A 246 49.81 5.58 -3.12
CA THR A 246 51.07 6.33 -3.21
C THR A 246 52.27 5.51 -3.68
N GLN A 247 52.35 4.25 -3.29
CA GLN A 247 53.42 3.32 -3.61
C GLN A 247 52.86 1.88 -3.69
N TRP A 248 53.56 1.01 -4.40
CA TRP A 248 53.25 -0.41 -4.43
C TRP A 248 53.95 -1.12 -3.28
N LEU A 249 53.27 -2.10 -2.68
CA LEU A 249 53.91 -3.10 -1.84
C LEU A 249 54.09 -4.38 -2.66
N VAL A 250 55.32 -4.87 -2.74
CA VAL A 250 55.65 -6.15 -3.39
C VAL A 250 56.00 -7.15 -2.31
N ALA A 251 55.28 -8.27 -2.21
CA ALA A 251 55.59 -9.39 -1.32
C ALA A 251 56.08 -10.59 -2.14
N TRP A 252 56.91 -11.44 -1.55
CA TRP A 252 57.38 -12.67 -2.20
C TRP A 252 57.73 -13.74 -1.16
N GLN A 253 57.74 -15.00 -1.60
CA GLN A 253 58.26 -16.10 -0.79
C GLN A 253 59.75 -16.32 -1.09
N ILE A 254 60.49 -16.81 -0.09
CA ILE A 254 61.88 -17.25 -0.25
C ILE A 254 61.99 -18.70 0.16
N TYR A 255 62.44 -19.56 -0.75
CA TYR A 255 62.83 -20.94 -0.43
C TYR A 255 64.29 -20.99 0.01
N VAL A 256 64.54 -21.45 1.24
CA VAL A 256 65.89 -21.75 1.74
C VAL A 256 66.19 -23.24 1.51
N PHE A 257 67.26 -23.56 0.78
CA PHE A 257 67.61 -24.95 0.47
C PHE A 257 67.94 -25.74 1.76
N GLY A 258 67.01 -26.58 2.22
CA GLY A 258 67.18 -27.43 3.41
C GLY A 258 66.47 -26.95 4.68
N ASP A 259 65.82 -25.78 4.67
CA ASP A 259 65.12 -25.20 5.83
C ASP A 259 63.61 -24.95 5.54
N GLU A 260 63.25 -23.67 5.37
CA GLU A 260 61.93 -23.08 5.61
C GLU A 260 61.57 -22.09 4.49
N LEU A 261 60.28 -21.96 4.16
CA LEU A 261 59.72 -20.95 3.26
C LEU A 261 59.28 -19.75 4.09
N ASN A 262 59.68 -18.54 3.71
CA ASN A 262 59.36 -17.33 4.46
C ASN A 262 58.81 -16.24 3.54
N ILE A 263 57.98 -15.34 4.08
CA ILE A 263 57.39 -14.21 3.35
C ILE A 263 58.07 -12.90 3.72
N TYR A 264 58.50 -12.17 2.70
CA TYR A 264 59.08 -10.84 2.79
C TYR A 264 58.33 -9.88 1.89
N ALA A 265 58.49 -8.58 2.15
CA ALA A 265 57.95 -7.54 1.30
C ALA A 265 58.86 -6.31 1.22
N SER A 266 58.68 -5.48 0.20
CA SER A 266 59.33 -4.18 0.08
C SER A 266 58.45 -3.22 -0.71
N TYR A 267 58.58 -1.93 -0.41
CA TYR A 267 57.87 -0.90 -1.15
C TYR A 267 58.57 -0.58 -2.46
N VAL A 268 57.79 -0.16 -3.44
CA VAL A 268 58.22 0.37 -4.73
C VAL A 268 57.46 1.65 -4.95
N ASP A 269 58.15 2.78 -5.06
CA ASP A 269 57.51 4.08 -5.26
C ASP A 269 56.78 4.16 -6.61
N ALA A 270 55.95 5.20 -6.80
CA ALA A 270 55.17 5.45 -8.01
C ALA A 270 56.00 5.48 -9.32
N SER A 271 57.32 5.67 -9.25
CA SER A 271 58.21 5.66 -10.41
C SER A 271 58.79 4.27 -10.74
N GLY A 272 58.46 3.26 -9.94
CA GLY A 272 58.97 1.90 -10.05
C GLY A 272 60.31 1.69 -9.36
N VAL A 273 60.74 2.60 -8.48
CA VAL A 273 62.00 2.48 -7.73
C VAL A 273 61.72 1.83 -6.37
N PRO A 274 62.35 0.68 -6.04
CA PRO A 274 62.24 0.10 -4.71
C PRO A 274 62.63 1.11 -3.62
N SER A 275 61.73 1.30 -2.66
CA SER A 275 61.86 2.26 -1.56
C SER A 275 61.86 1.53 -0.22
N GLY A 276 62.79 1.89 0.66
CA GLY A 276 62.88 1.30 2.01
C GLY A 276 63.67 0.00 2.12
N SER A 277 63.69 -0.57 3.33
CA SER A 277 64.31 -1.86 3.65
C SER A 277 63.30 -2.98 3.52
N GLU A 278 63.81 -4.19 3.24
CA GLU A 278 63.01 -5.41 3.27
C GLU A 278 62.25 -5.57 4.60
N ILE A 279 60.98 -5.91 4.51
CA ILE A 279 60.04 -6.12 5.61
C ILE A 279 59.90 -7.62 5.82
N SER A 280 60.24 -8.11 7.02
CA SER A 280 59.98 -9.48 7.44
C SER A 280 58.49 -9.65 7.77
N VAL A 281 57.73 -10.26 6.88
CA VAL A 281 56.29 -10.43 7.06
C VAL A 281 56.00 -11.69 7.87
N ALA A 282 56.44 -12.86 7.40
CA ALA A 282 56.31 -14.13 8.12
C ALA A 282 57.64 -14.89 8.00
N VAL A 283 58.36 -14.97 9.13
CA VAL A 283 59.74 -15.48 9.21
C VAL A 283 59.89 -16.47 10.36
N ALA A 284 58.80 -17.12 10.77
CA ALA A 284 58.83 -18.09 11.85
C ALA A 284 59.47 -19.41 11.36
N SER A 285 59.69 -20.37 12.26
CA SER A 285 60.37 -21.63 11.92
C SER A 285 59.47 -22.63 11.15
N GLN A 286 58.80 -22.16 10.09
CA GLN A 286 57.65 -22.80 9.44
C GLN A 286 57.78 -22.66 7.91
N ASN A 287 56.81 -23.20 7.14
CA ASN A 287 56.79 -22.96 5.69
C ASN A 287 55.61 -22.06 5.33
N GLU A 288 55.91 -20.79 5.14
CA GLU A 288 55.02 -19.72 4.71
C GLU A 288 55.20 -19.44 3.21
N SER A 289 54.14 -19.60 2.41
CA SER A 289 54.20 -19.58 0.95
C SER A 289 52.94 -19.01 0.30
N PHE A 290 53.01 -18.73 -1.02
CA PHE A 290 51.91 -18.18 -1.82
C PHE A 290 51.27 -16.91 -1.21
N PRO A 291 52.05 -15.81 -1.05
CA PRO A 291 51.49 -14.56 -0.57
C PRO A 291 50.50 -13.98 -1.59
N ALA A 292 49.42 -13.37 -1.11
CA ALA A 292 48.53 -12.51 -1.89
C ALA A 292 48.21 -11.23 -1.10
N LEU A 293 48.03 -10.11 -1.81
CA LEU A 293 47.91 -8.78 -1.23
C LEU A 293 46.64 -8.06 -1.70
N ALA A 294 46.00 -7.32 -0.80
CA ALA A 294 45.00 -6.32 -1.15
C ALA A 294 45.11 -5.11 -0.21
N PHE A 295 44.89 -3.91 -0.74
CA PHE A 295 44.88 -2.67 0.04
C PHE A 295 43.44 -2.18 0.24
N ASP A 296 43.12 -1.75 1.45
CA ASP A 296 41.76 -1.33 1.82
C ASP A 296 41.56 0.17 1.98
N GLY A 297 42.52 1.00 1.59
CA GLY A 297 42.51 2.44 1.83
C GLY A 297 43.24 2.85 3.11
N ILE A 298 43.58 1.90 3.99
CA ILE A 298 44.27 2.16 5.26
C ILE A 298 45.54 1.32 5.38
N GLY A 299 45.44 0.02 5.09
CA GLY A 299 46.54 -0.93 5.18
C GLY A 299 46.41 -2.07 4.19
N PHE A 300 47.52 -2.78 3.97
CA PHE A 300 47.51 -4.00 3.18
C PHE A 300 47.10 -5.18 4.05
N MET A 301 46.18 -6.01 3.58
CA MET A 301 46.04 -7.37 4.07
C MET A 301 46.92 -8.27 3.22
N ILE A 302 47.82 -9.01 3.88
CA ILE A 302 48.57 -10.09 3.26
C ILE A 302 48.06 -11.42 3.77
N VAL A 303 47.72 -12.31 2.85
CA VAL A 303 47.33 -13.69 3.15
C VAL A 303 48.36 -14.64 2.60
N PHE A 304 48.63 -15.74 3.31
CA PHE A 304 49.62 -16.72 2.92
C PHE A 304 49.24 -18.11 3.44
N GLN A 305 49.76 -19.13 2.77
CA GLN A 305 49.69 -20.50 3.21
C GLN A 305 50.80 -20.76 4.24
N ASP A 306 50.48 -21.48 5.32
CA ASP A 306 51.39 -21.79 6.42
C ASP A 306 51.26 -23.27 6.82
N THR A 307 52.38 -24.00 6.96
CA THR A 307 52.37 -25.43 7.33
C THR A 307 52.87 -25.72 8.75
N ARG A 308 52.72 -24.79 9.70
CA ARG A 308 53.16 -24.95 11.11
C ARG A 308 52.60 -26.17 11.82
N ASP A 309 51.39 -26.58 11.45
CA ASP A 309 50.67 -27.69 12.06
C ASP A 309 50.77 -28.99 11.23
N VAL A 310 51.81 -29.15 10.40
CA VAL A 310 52.01 -30.25 9.43
C VAL A 310 51.01 -30.21 8.25
N ILE A 311 49.82 -29.68 8.48
CA ILE A 311 48.77 -29.43 7.49
C ILE A 311 48.84 -27.96 7.07
N ALA A 312 48.69 -27.69 5.78
CA ALA A 312 48.65 -26.32 5.27
C ALA A 312 47.37 -25.59 5.71
N LYS A 313 47.52 -24.37 6.24
CA LYS A 313 46.45 -23.47 6.68
C LYS A 313 46.62 -22.10 6.04
N ILE A 314 45.54 -21.33 5.98
CA ILE A 314 45.62 -19.94 5.53
C ILE A 314 45.72 -19.01 6.74
N TRP A 315 46.71 -18.13 6.70
CA TRP A 315 46.97 -17.11 7.70
C TRP A 315 47.02 -15.74 7.05
N SER A 316 46.89 -14.71 7.88
CA SER A 316 46.94 -13.32 7.45
C SER A 316 47.72 -12.45 8.43
N LYS A 317 48.23 -11.35 7.89
CA LYS A 317 48.71 -10.17 8.62
C LYS A 317 48.19 -8.92 7.93
N ARG A 318 48.21 -7.81 8.65
CA ARG A 318 48.03 -6.45 8.12
C ARG A 318 49.34 -5.69 8.19
N ILE A 319 49.58 -4.89 7.16
CA ILE A 319 50.75 -4.04 7.01
C ILE A 319 50.29 -2.58 6.85
N THR A 320 50.72 -1.71 7.77
CA THR A 320 50.48 -0.26 7.70
C THR A 320 51.82 0.47 7.80
N GLY A 321 52.26 1.04 6.68
CA GLY A 321 53.65 1.49 6.53
C GLY A 321 54.61 0.31 6.73
N THR A 322 55.57 0.44 7.65
CA THR A 322 56.49 -0.66 8.00
C THR A 322 56.01 -1.51 9.18
N THR A 323 54.84 -1.22 9.74
CA THR A 323 54.31 -1.96 10.89
C THR A 323 53.56 -3.19 10.40
N VAL A 324 53.93 -4.35 10.93
CA VAL A 324 53.27 -5.63 10.68
C VAL A 324 52.55 -6.04 11.97
N ASP A 325 51.27 -6.36 11.89
CA ASP A 325 50.47 -6.75 13.05
C ASP A 325 50.64 -8.24 13.44
N HIS A 326 49.81 -8.70 14.37
CA HIS A 326 49.81 -10.09 14.82
C HIS A 326 49.16 -11.03 13.81
N GLU A 327 49.73 -12.23 13.69
CA GLU A 327 49.17 -13.31 12.87
C GLU A 327 47.75 -13.68 13.28
N ALA A 328 46.87 -13.74 12.29
CA ALA A 328 45.50 -14.22 12.44
C ALA A 328 45.21 -15.37 11.48
N ALA A 329 44.66 -16.47 12.01
CA ALA A 329 44.18 -17.57 11.19
C ALA A 329 42.99 -17.10 10.35
N VAL A 330 43.05 -17.35 9.03
CA VAL A 330 41.97 -16.99 8.11
C VAL A 330 40.85 -18.02 8.16
N SER A 331 41.20 -19.28 8.39
CA SER A 331 40.25 -20.39 8.36
C SER A 331 40.33 -21.28 9.60
N SER A 332 39.19 -21.89 9.94
CA SER A 332 39.05 -22.87 11.02
C SER A 332 39.10 -24.33 10.54
N GLY A 333 39.20 -24.56 9.23
CA GLY A 333 39.20 -25.89 8.64
C GLY A 333 40.29 -26.80 9.21
N THR A 334 40.05 -28.11 9.25
CA THR A 334 40.97 -29.07 9.89
C THR A 334 41.90 -29.79 8.91
N SER A 335 41.66 -29.72 7.59
CA SER A 335 42.49 -30.35 6.55
C SER A 335 43.35 -29.33 5.79
N ASN A 336 44.04 -29.76 4.72
CA ASN A 336 44.92 -28.89 3.92
C ASN A 336 44.15 -27.75 3.24
N GLN A 337 44.76 -26.57 3.25
CA GLN A 337 44.23 -25.33 2.68
C GLN A 337 45.37 -24.61 1.97
N ASN A 338 45.21 -24.37 0.67
CA ASN A 338 46.31 -23.93 -0.19
C ASN A 338 45.94 -22.75 -1.09
N LYS A 339 46.98 -22.06 -1.58
CA LYS A 339 46.91 -21.02 -2.63
C LYS A 339 45.81 -19.98 -2.37
N PRO A 340 45.97 -19.15 -1.32
CA PRO A 340 44.97 -18.14 -1.01
C PRO A 340 44.97 -17.01 -2.04
N ALA A 341 43.81 -16.39 -2.24
CA ALA A 341 43.62 -15.14 -2.96
C ALA A 341 42.87 -14.16 -2.06
N VAL A 342 43.15 -12.86 -2.18
CA VAL A 342 42.46 -11.81 -1.42
C VAL A 342 42.12 -10.65 -2.35
N CYS A 343 40.96 -10.03 -2.13
CA CYS A 343 40.61 -8.78 -2.79
C CYS A 343 39.91 -7.81 -1.82
N TRP A 344 40.06 -6.51 -2.08
CA TRP A 344 39.28 -5.46 -1.42
C TRP A 344 38.07 -5.11 -2.27
N ASN A 345 36.87 -5.23 -1.71
CA ASN A 345 35.62 -4.97 -2.43
C ASN A 345 35.12 -3.52 -2.33
N GLY A 346 35.79 -2.68 -1.53
CA GLY A 346 35.34 -1.33 -1.18
C GLY A 346 34.83 -1.20 0.26
N THR A 347 34.55 -2.33 0.93
CA THR A 347 34.03 -2.38 2.31
C THR A 347 34.69 -3.45 3.18
N HIS A 348 35.04 -4.61 2.59
CA HIS A 348 35.65 -5.74 3.27
C HIS A 348 36.77 -6.36 2.42
N HIS A 349 37.70 -7.03 3.07
CA HIS A 349 38.60 -8.00 2.43
C HIS A 349 37.89 -9.34 2.33
N ASP A 350 37.81 -9.88 1.12
CA ASP A 350 37.34 -11.24 0.89
C ASP A 350 38.53 -12.13 0.56
N VAL A 351 38.74 -13.17 1.36
CA VAL A 351 39.81 -14.15 1.21
C VAL A 351 39.23 -15.46 0.72
N PHE A 352 39.85 -16.07 -0.27
CA PHE A 352 39.45 -17.32 -0.90
C PHE A 352 40.61 -18.31 -0.90
N TRP A 353 40.33 -19.60 -0.78
CA TRP A 353 41.35 -20.64 -0.84
C TRP A 353 40.80 -21.97 -1.33
N GLN A 354 41.71 -22.85 -1.72
CA GLN A 354 41.40 -24.25 -2.04
C GLN A 354 41.46 -25.08 -0.76
N ASP A 355 40.44 -25.90 -0.52
CA ASP A 355 40.23 -26.57 0.76
C ASP A 355 40.02 -28.07 0.59
N PHE A 356 40.73 -28.89 1.36
CA PHE A 356 40.67 -30.36 1.32
C PHE A 356 39.87 -30.96 2.48
N ARG A 357 39.04 -30.18 3.20
CA ARG A 357 38.28 -30.64 4.38
C ARG A 357 37.28 -31.75 4.08
N ASN A 358 36.83 -31.86 2.84
CA ASN A 358 35.92 -32.92 2.39
C ASN A 358 36.65 -34.20 1.90
N THR A 359 37.96 -34.31 2.19
CA THR A 359 38.81 -35.54 2.21
C THR A 359 38.98 -36.34 0.91
N TYR A 360 38.42 -35.92 -0.21
CA TYR A 360 38.63 -36.59 -1.50
C TYR A 360 38.93 -35.66 -2.68
N ASN A 361 38.59 -34.37 -2.59
CA ASN A 361 38.83 -33.38 -3.63
C ASN A 361 39.13 -32.00 -3.00
N TRP A 362 39.70 -31.09 -3.80
CA TRP A 362 39.79 -29.67 -3.47
C TRP A 362 38.45 -28.95 -3.70
N ASP A 363 37.99 -28.18 -2.73
CA ASP A 363 36.82 -27.30 -2.81
C ASP A 363 37.26 -25.83 -2.74
N ILE A 364 36.37 -24.87 -3.02
CA ILE A 364 36.65 -23.43 -2.80
C ILE A 364 35.86 -22.93 -1.59
N TYR A 365 36.57 -22.29 -0.67
CA TYR A 365 35.99 -21.64 0.51
C TYR A 365 36.41 -20.17 0.56
N SER A 366 35.64 -19.39 1.31
CA SER A 366 35.94 -17.99 1.59
C SER A 366 35.76 -17.61 3.06
N ASN A 367 36.39 -16.49 3.43
CA ASN A 367 36.14 -15.79 4.67
C ASN A 367 36.30 -14.28 4.45
N ARG A 368 35.57 -13.49 5.23
CA ARG A 368 35.46 -12.03 5.09
C ARG A 368 36.03 -11.33 6.31
N PHE A 369 36.79 -10.27 6.08
CA PHE A 369 37.44 -9.47 7.11
C PHE A 369 37.10 -7.99 6.95
N ASP A 370 36.89 -7.31 8.07
CA ASP A 370 36.68 -5.87 8.09
C ASP A 370 37.91 -5.10 7.58
N GLN A 371 37.67 -3.86 7.16
CA GLN A 371 38.72 -2.89 6.86
C GLN A 371 39.73 -2.77 8.01
N THR A 372 40.98 -2.44 7.69
CA THR A 372 42.01 -2.17 8.69
C THR A 372 41.54 -1.06 9.61
N PRO A 373 41.60 -1.22 10.95
CA PRO A 373 41.10 -0.20 11.87
C PRO A 373 41.76 1.17 11.62
N TRP A 374 40.95 2.17 11.29
CA TRP A 374 41.39 3.55 11.16
C TRP A 374 41.57 4.20 12.54
N ASN A 375 42.69 4.89 12.75
CA ASN A 375 42.99 5.55 14.01
C ASN A 375 43.26 7.07 13.89
N GLY A 376 42.90 7.69 12.76
CA GLY A 376 42.99 9.14 12.54
C GLY A 376 41.62 9.84 12.54
N PRO A 377 41.51 11.03 11.90
CA PRO A 377 40.26 11.79 11.82
C PRO A 377 39.11 11.04 11.14
N THR A 378 37.92 11.13 11.71
CA THR A 378 36.66 10.64 11.16
C THR A 378 35.64 11.77 11.14
N ALA A 379 34.86 11.83 10.06
CA ALA A 379 33.86 12.88 9.87
C ALA A 379 32.56 12.32 9.29
N SER A 380 31.42 12.89 9.67
CA SER A 380 30.12 12.51 9.12
C SER A 380 29.12 13.68 9.12
N PRO A 381 28.32 13.85 8.06
CA PRO A 381 27.27 14.87 8.01
C PRO A 381 26.33 14.76 9.22
N HIS A 382 25.86 15.90 9.73
CA HIS A 382 24.95 15.93 10.88
C HIS A 382 23.71 16.80 10.61
N THR A 383 23.88 18.05 10.19
CA THR A 383 22.74 18.96 9.96
C THR A 383 23.03 19.97 8.85
N PRO A 384 22.20 20.06 7.80
CA PRO A 384 21.18 19.08 7.43
C PRO A 384 21.81 17.70 7.14
N PRO A 385 21.04 16.60 7.14
CA PRO A 385 21.53 15.33 6.62
C PRO A 385 21.81 15.49 5.14
N ASP A 386 22.59 14.55 4.61
CA ASP A 386 22.80 14.51 3.17
C ASP A 386 21.47 14.36 2.43
N MET A 387 21.32 15.15 1.36
CA MET A 387 20.13 15.28 0.55
C MET A 387 18.86 15.80 1.28
N GLY A 388 19.02 16.47 2.43
CA GLY A 388 17.90 17.09 3.16
C GLY A 388 17.49 18.47 2.62
N ALA A 389 16.31 18.96 3.04
CA ALA A 389 15.79 20.27 2.71
C ALA A 389 15.50 21.14 3.94
N SER A 390 15.69 22.45 3.84
CA SER A 390 15.41 23.41 4.91
C SER A 390 14.64 24.63 4.39
N SER A 391 13.66 25.11 5.16
CA SER A 391 12.97 26.37 4.87
C SER A 391 13.65 27.60 5.47
N CYS A 392 14.75 27.40 6.20
CA CYS A 392 15.51 28.49 6.78
C CYS A 392 16.53 29.09 5.79
N PRO A 393 16.51 30.42 5.53
CA PRO A 393 17.38 31.04 4.53
C PRO A 393 18.87 30.94 4.85
N ARG A 394 19.24 30.73 6.13
CA ARG A 394 20.62 30.65 6.62
C ARG A 394 20.87 29.37 7.39
N GLN A 395 20.38 28.25 6.87
CA GLN A 395 20.64 26.93 7.44
C GLN A 395 22.15 26.71 7.63
N GLU A 396 22.55 26.43 8.86
CA GLU A 396 23.92 26.03 9.20
C GLU A 396 24.22 24.63 8.67
N ALA A 397 25.44 24.42 8.20
CA ALA A 397 25.96 23.12 7.78
C ALA A 397 26.91 22.58 8.86
N VAL A 398 26.56 21.46 9.46
CA VAL A 398 27.21 20.88 10.63
C VAL A 398 27.59 19.44 10.33
N MET A 399 28.80 19.07 10.70
CA MET A 399 29.26 17.68 10.68
C MET A 399 29.88 17.28 12.01
N ASN A 400 29.78 16.00 12.35
CA ASN A 400 30.59 15.43 13.41
C ASN A 400 32.02 15.27 12.89
N LEU A 401 33.01 15.63 13.70
CA LEU A 401 34.42 15.50 13.36
C LEU A 401 35.23 15.15 14.62
N THR A 402 35.85 13.98 14.61
CA THR A 402 36.57 13.41 15.77
C THR A 402 37.87 12.73 15.37
N ALA A 403 38.85 12.69 16.27
CA ALA A 403 40.02 11.82 16.19
C ALA A 403 40.39 11.32 17.59
N PRO A 404 40.97 10.12 17.75
CA PRO A 404 41.34 9.57 19.07
C PRO A 404 42.27 10.47 19.91
N ASP A 405 43.19 11.16 19.26
CA ASP A 405 44.17 12.09 19.84
C ASP A 405 43.82 13.57 19.65
N GLY A 406 42.63 13.85 19.09
CA GLY A 406 42.13 15.20 18.85
C GLY A 406 42.45 15.73 17.44
N ILE A 407 41.70 16.75 17.03
CA ILE A 407 41.80 17.36 15.70
C ILE A 407 42.79 18.51 15.71
N ASN A 408 43.72 18.52 14.75
CA ASN A 408 44.55 19.69 14.47
C ASN A 408 43.73 20.70 13.66
N THR A 409 43.04 21.60 14.37
CA THR A 409 42.11 22.57 13.75
C THR A 409 42.74 23.48 12.70
N SER A 410 44.07 23.67 12.74
CA SER A 410 44.80 24.51 11.78
C SER A 410 44.88 23.91 10.37
N THR A 411 44.65 22.60 10.23
CA THR A 411 44.70 21.89 8.94
C THR A 411 43.33 21.66 8.33
N ILE A 412 42.24 22.11 8.98
CA ILE A 412 40.88 22.02 8.46
C ILE A 412 40.75 22.83 7.17
N GLN A 413 40.40 22.13 6.08
CA GLN A 413 40.02 22.71 4.80
C GLN A 413 38.59 22.31 4.46
N PHE A 414 37.66 23.27 4.57
CA PHE A 414 36.25 23.06 4.30
C PHE A 414 35.82 23.87 3.08
N THR A 415 34.92 23.36 2.25
CA THR A 415 34.31 24.12 1.16
C THR A 415 32.80 24.12 1.27
N ALA A 416 32.18 25.27 1.01
CA ALA A 416 30.74 25.38 0.81
C ALA A 416 30.46 26.01 -0.56
N ASN A 417 29.75 25.28 -1.41
CA ASN A 417 29.45 25.62 -2.80
C ASN A 417 30.70 26.04 -3.60
N GLY A 418 31.76 25.24 -3.48
CA GLY A 418 33.07 25.48 -4.10
C GLY A 418 33.93 26.59 -3.48
N THR A 419 33.43 27.35 -2.51
CA THR A 419 34.21 28.39 -1.81
C THR A 419 34.94 27.78 -0.60
N SER A 420 36.25 27.99 -0.48
CA SER A 420 37.06 27.44 0.60
C SER A 420 37.04 28.28 1.89
N TYR A 421 37.00 27.61 3.02
CA TYR A 421 37.00 28.13 4.38
C TYR A 421 38.00 27.36 5.24
N THR A 422 38.55 28.05 6.23
CA THR A 422 39.44 27.46 7.25
C THR A 422 38.95 27.87 8.63
N ILE A 423 39.55 27.35 9.70
CA ILE A 423 39.19 27.75 11.06
C ILE A 423 39.43 29.24 11.37
N ALA A 424 40.19 29.95 10.52
CA ALA A 424 40.37 31.39 10.61
C ALA A 424 39.20 32.19 9.99
N SER A 425 38.35 31.54 9.18
CA SER A 425 37.16 32.15 8.60
C SER A 425 36.08 32.33 9.68
N PRO A 426 35.47 33.52 9.84
CA PRO A 426 34.45 33.74 10.89
C PRO A 426 33.19 32.88 10.71
N GLN A 427 32.96 32.33 9.51
CA GLN A 427 31.86 31.43 9.20
C GLN A 427 32.09 29.99 9.68
N LEU A 428 33.32 29.59 10.01
CA LEU A 428 33.65 28.20 10.32
C LEU A 428 34.18 28.09 11.75
N SER A 429 33.59 27.19 12.54
CA SER A 429 33.99 26.94 13.92
C SER A 429 34.04 25.45 14.24
N TYR A 430 34.98 25.05 15.08
CA TYR A 430 35.10 23.68 15.58
C TYR A 430 35.03 23.66 17.10
N ALA A 431 34.00 23.02 17.64
CA ALA A 431 33.81 22.86 19.08
C ALA A 431 33.00 21.61 19.38
N SER A 432 33.26 20.95 20.52
CA SER A 432 32.50 19.77 20.98
C SER A 432 32.37 18.68 19.91
N ASN A 433 33.46 18.37 19.21
CA ASN A 433 33.51 17.39 18.12
C ASN A 433 32.58 17.70 16.93
N ARG A 434 32.23 18.98 16.73
CA ARG A 434 31.43 19.46 15.61
C ARG A 434 32.14 20.55 14.86
N LEU A 435 32.22 20.39 13.55
CA LEU A 435 32.59 21.45 12.62
C LEU A 435 31.29 22.09 12.12
N THR A 436 31.12 23.39 12.38
CA THR A 436 29.90 24.15 12.06
C THR A 436 30.26 25.28 11.11
N PHE A 437 29.60 25.29 9.96
CA PHE A 437 29.61 26.38 9.00
C PHE A 437 28.31 27.19 9.11
N THR A 438 28.45 28.48 9.42
CA THR A 438 27.35 29.45 9.51
C THR A 438 27.43 30.41 8.32
N PRO A 439 26.47 30.39 7.38
CA PRO A 439 26.52 31.23 6.19
C PRO A 439 26.36 32.72 6.54
N SER A 440 27.16 33.58 5.90
CA SER A 440 27.11 35.05 6.12
C SER A 440 25.99 35.77 5.35
N ALA A 441 25.33 35.07 4.42
CA ALA A 441 24.22 35.57 3.61
C ALA A 441 23.20 34.46 3.41
N ASP A 442 22.02 34.81 2.90
CA ASP A 442 21.00 33.84 2.57
C ASP A 442 21.48 32.93 1.44
N TRP A 443 21.21 31.64 1.58
CA TRP A 443 21.45 30.65 0.55
C TRP A 443 20.53 30.87 -0.67
N PRO A 444 20.97 30.45 -1.87
CA PRO A 444 20.13 30.48 -3.06
C PRO A 444 18.92 29.54 -2.93
N GLU A 445 17.80 29.95 -3.50
CA GLU A 445 16.55 29.19 -3.53
C GLU A 445 16.64 28.01 -4.49
N ASN A 446 16.13 26.83 -4.10
CA ASN A 446 15.96 25.66 -4.97
C ASN A 446 17.25 25.22 -5.68
N VAL A 447 18.38 25.37 -5.00
CA VAL A 447 19.70 24.89 -5.44
C VAL A 447 20.29 23.99 -4.37
N TRP A 448 20.90 22.88 -4.78
CA TRP A 448 21.67 22.00 -3.89
C TRP A 448 22.97 22.69 -3.48
N ILE A 449 23.15 22.85 -2.18
CA ILE A 449 24.33 23.44 -1.55
C ILE A 449 25.24 22.30 -1.15
N GLU A 450 26.36 22.16 -1.84
CA GLU A 450 27.38 21.17 -1.52
C GLU A 450 28.34 21.68 -0.44
N CYS A 451 28.54 20.90 0.60
CA CYS A 451 29.49 21.14 1.67
C CYS A 451 30.49 19.99 1.72
N CYS A 452 31.79 20.27 1.75
CA CYS A 452 32.84 19.26 1.83
C CYS A 452 33.89 19.59 2.88
N LEU A 453 34.24 18.61 3.71
CA LEU A 453 35.50 18.62 4.44
C LEU A 453 36.55 17.94 3.55
N ASN A 454 37.44 18.74 2.95
CA ASN A 454 38.41 18.26 1.97
C ASN A 454 39.65 17.66 2.61
N ALA A 455 40.10 18.24 3.72
CA ALA A 455 41.26 17.75 4.46
C ALA A 455 41.18 18.19 5.92
N VAL A 456 41.72 17.34 6.80
CA VAL A 456 42.01 17.66 8.20
C VAL A 456 42.97 16.60 8.71
N ASP A 457 43.87 17.00 9.60
CA ASP A 457 44.78 16.10 10.29
C ASP A 457 44.40 16.00 11.76
N ASP A 458 44.77 14.88 12.39
CA ASP A 458 44.82 14.79 13.84
C ASP A 458 46.11 15.39 14.41
N MET A 459 46.26 15.33 15.74
CA MET A 459 47.44 15.85 16.43
C MET A 459 48.72 15.03 16.17
N SER A 460 48.60 13.80 15.67
CA SER A 460 49.71 12.93 15.27
C SER A 460 50.09 13.08 13.80
N GLY A 461 49.37 13.92 13.03
CA GLY A 461 49.62 14.19 11.62
C GLY A 461 49.01 13.16 10.66
N ARG A 462 48.04 12.34 11.11
CA ARG A 462 47.28 11.46 10.22
C ARG A 462 46.14 12.26 9.59
N SER A 463 46.06 12.23 8.27
CA SER A 463 45.04 12.92 7.50
C SER A 463 43.74 12.12 7.38
N LEU A 464 42.60 12.81 7.28
CA LEU A 464 41.32 12.23 6.90
C LEU A 464 41.46 11.34 5.64
N LEU A 465 40.87 10.13 5.69
CA LEU A 465 41.01 9.12 4.62
C LEU A 465 40.57 9.60 3.24
N SER A 466 39.46 10.33 3.19
CA SER A 466 38.92 10.90 1.97
C SER A 466 38.05 12.11 2.28
N PRO A 467 37.87 13.05 1.34
CA PRO A 467 36.93 14.14 1.50
C PRO A 467 35.53 13.65 1.86
N VAL A 468 34.89 14.29 2.85
CA VAL A 468 33.50 13.99 3.24
C VAL A 468 32.62 15.13 2.76
N CYS A 469 31.83 14.86 1.71
CA CYS A 469 30.91 15.80 1.10
C CYS A 469 29.45 15.42 1.38
N TRP A 470 28.58 16.41 1.49
CA TRP A 470 27.13 16.23 1.52
C TRP A 470 26.43 17.46 0.96
N SER A 471 25.19 17.30 0.51
CA SER A 471 24.39 18.38 -0.06
C SER A 471 23.06 18.57 0.67
N PHE A 472 22.53 19.80 0.66
CA PHE A 472 21.18 20.11 1.13
C PHE A 472 20.55 21.23 0.30
N MET A 473 19.22 21.34 0.30
CA MET A 473 18.50 22.38 -0.44
C MET A 473 17.84 23.40 0.51
N ILE A 474 17.74 24.65 0.06
CA ILE A 474 16.84 25.64 0.66
C ILE A 474 15.57 25.79 -0.15
N ASP A 475 14.43 25.57 0.49
CA ASP A 475 13.09 25.70 -0.08
C ASP A 475 12.20 26.55 0.84
N ARG A 476 11.92 27.77 0.38
CA ARG A 476 11.06 28.77 1.03
C ARG A 476 9.75 28.93 0.25
N THR A 477 9.48 28.07 -0.73
CA THR A 477 8.32 28.20 -1.60
C THR A 477 7.15 27.35 -1.10
N ASN A 478 5.94 27.90 -1.25
CA ASN A 478 4.74 27.15 -0.93
C ASN A 478 4.42 26.13 -2.04
N PRO A 479 3.82 24.98 -1.71
CA PRO A 479 3.21 24.11 -2.70
C PRO A 479 2.15 24.85 -3.54
N VAL A 480 2.11 24.54 -4.83
CA VAL A 480 1.21 25.14 -5.81
C VAL A 480 0.08 24.17 -6.14
N PHE A 481 -1.16 24.66 -6.09
CA PHE A 481 -2.35 23.89 -6.48
C PHE A 481 -2.68 24.05 -7.96
N GLY A 482 -2.92 22.92 -8.63
CA GLY A 482 -3.28 22.82 -10.04
C GLY A 482 -4.79 22.68 -10.29
N THR A 483 -5.13 21.82 -11.25
CA THR A 483 -6.51 21.61 -11.71
C THR A 483 -7.38 20.91 -10.67
N LYS A 484 -8.58 21.44 -10.47
CA LYS A 484 -9.62 20.96 -9.55
C LYS A 484 -10.60 20.05 -10.30
N SER A 485 -11.13 19.03 -9.64
CA SER A 485 -12.20 18.18 -10.14
C SER A 485 -13.14 17.81 -8.99
N PRO A 486 -14.43 18.16 -9.03
CA PRO A 486 -15.06 19.09 -9.97
C PRO A 486 -14.38 20.47 -9.96
N ALA A 487 -14.42 21.20 -11.08
CA ALA A 487 -13.87 22.56 -11.11
C ALA A 487 -14.77 23.54 -10.34
N ALA A 488 -14.24 24.74 -10.07
CA ALA A 488 -15.00 25.76 -9.37
C ALA A 488 -16.26 26.17 -10.15
N GLY A 489 -17.44 26.01 -9.55
CA GLY A 489 -18.75 26.28 -10.14
C GLY A 489 -19.30 25.15 -11.02
N ASP A 490 -18.58 24.02 -11.17
CA ASP A 490 -19.07 22.90 -11.98
C ASP A 490 -20.31 22.24 -11.35
N SER A 491 -21.07 21.53 -12.19
CA SER A 491 -22.14 20.65 -11.76
C SER A 491 -21.71 19.18 -11.85
N ALA A 492 -21.89 18.42 -10.76
CA ALA A 492 -21.66 16.98 -10.70
C ALA A 492 -22.96 16.23 -10.38
N GLY A 493 -23.01 14.91 -10.59
CA GLY A 493 -24.13 14.09 -10.11
C GLY A 493 -24.25 14.13 -8.58
N ALA A 494 -25.40 13.79 -8.03
CA ALA A 494 -25.56 13.59 -6.59
C ALA A 494 -24.90 12.28 -6.12
N GLY A 495 -24.79 12.09 -4.80
CA GLY A 495 -24.14 10.94 -4.18
C GLY A 495 -22.69 11.22 -3.76
N ALA A 496 -21.87 10.18 -3.67
CA ALA A 496 -20.47 10.28 -3.25
C ALA A 496 -19.57 10.77 -4.41
N VAL A 497 -19.63 12.05 -4.73
CA VAL A 497 -18.85 12.66 -5.81
C VAL A 497 -17.36 12.71 -5.44
N PRO A 498 -16.46 12.02 -6.18
CA PRO A 498 -15.03 12.09 -5.90
C PRO A 498 -14.48 13.48 -6.19
N ILE A 499 -13.63 13.99 -5.29
CA ILE A 499 -13.00 15.31 -5.40
C ILE A 499 -11.49 15.11 -5.55
N SER A 500 -10.83 15.85 -6.43
CA SER A 500 -9.37 15.83 -6.53
C SER A 500 -8.78 17.17 -6.93
N ILE A 501 -7.53 17.40 -6.54
CA ILE A 501 -6.75 18.57 -6.93
C ILE A 501 -5.28 18.19 -7.15
N GLY A 502 -4.68 18.70 -8.23
CA GLY A 502 -3.24 18.57 -8.44
C GLY A 502 -2.46 19.42 -7.44
N VAL A 503 -1.36 18.91 -6.91
CA VAL A 503 -0.45 19.66 -6.05
C VAL A 503 0.97 19.42 -6.52
N THR A 504 1.72 20.49 -6.73
CA THR A 504 3.12 20.42 -7.14
C THR A 504 3.96 21.33 -6.28
N ASP A 505 5.18 20.91 -5.97
CA ASP A 505 6.16 21.72 -5.28
C ASP A 505 7.50 21.57 -5.99
N ALA A 506 8.17 22.69 -6.27
CA ALA A 506 9.38 22.72 -7.09
C ALA A 506 10.67 22.51 -6.27
N GLY A 507 10.60 22.64 -4.94
CA GLY A 507 11.72 22.52 -4.04
C GLY A 507 11.78 21.13 -3.40
N SER A 508 11.48 21.08 -2.11
CA SER A 508 11.54 19.87 -1.28
C SER A 508 10.48 18.82 -1.65
N GLY A 509 9.46 19.21 -2.43
CA GLY A 509 8.39 18.34 -2.88
C GLY A 509 7.21 18.33 -1.91
N VAL A 510 6.11 17.67 -2.30
CA VAL A 510 4.87 17.68 -1.53
C VAL A 510 4.90 16.63 -0.40
N SER A 511 4.59 17.03 0.82
CA SER A 511 4.42 16.14 1.97
C SER A 511 2.99 15.68 2.12
N THR A 512 2.81 14.39 2.40
CA THR A 512 1.50 13.80 2.76
C THR A 512 1.15 14.03 4.22
N ASN A 513 2.09 14.50 5.05
CA ASN A 513 1.80 14.83 6.43
C ASN A 513 0.95 16.10 6.49
N ASN A 514 -0.16 16.06 7.24
CA ASN A 514 -1.13 17.17 7.37
C ASN A 514 -1.87 17.58 6.06
N MET A 515 -1.63 16.83 4.98
CA MET A 515 -2.37 16.93 3.72
C MET A 515 -3.85 16.65 3.99
N ALA A 516 -4.75 17.54 3.54
CA ALA A 516 -6.14 17.47 3.98
C ALA A 516 -7.12 18.14 3.00
N PHE A 517 -8.35 17.63 3.01
CA PHE A 517 -9.52 18.30 2.44
C PHE A 517 -10.44 18.81 3.55
N GLN A 518 -11.10 19.95 3.33
CA GLN A 518 -12.22 20.41 4.14
C GLN A 518 -13.49 20.33 3.31
N ILE A 519 -14.52 19.64 3.80
CA ILE A 519 -15.85 19.56 3.15
C ILE A 519 -16.87 20.18 4.10
N ASP A 520 -17.54 21.24 3.64
CA ASP A 520 -18.55 22.00 4.40
C ASP A 520 -18.14 22.31 5.86
N GLY A 521 -16.88 22.70 6.03
CA GLY A 521 -16.29 23.09 7.32
C GLY A 521 -15.56 21.98 8.09
N THR A 522 -15.70 20.72 7.69
CA THR A 522 -15.07 19.57 8.37
C THR A 522 -13.78 19.13 7.67
N TRP A 523 -12.67 19.03 8.43
CA TRP A 523 -11.37 18.61 7.89
C TRP A 523 -11.17 17.10 7.94
N PHE A 524 -10.75 16.54 6.82
CA PHE A 524 -10.33 15.15 6.63
C PHE A 524 -8.85 15.14 6.29
N VAL A 525 -8.05 14.44 7.10
CA VAL A 525 -6.58 14.47 7.01
C VAL A 525 -6.07 13.12 6.50
N HIS A 526 -5.16 13.17 5.53
CA HIS A 526 -4.46 12.01 4.99
C HIS A 526 -3.80 11.18 6.10
N GLY A 527 -4.04 9.87 6.09
CA GLY A 527 -3.54 8.92 7.09
C GLY A 527 -4.42 8.76 8.33
N THR A 528 -5.35 9.67 8.59
CA THR A 528 -6.38 9.51 9.65
C THR A 528 -7.76 9.24 9.05
N SER A 529 -8.10 9.90 7.95
CA SER A 529 -9.32 9.65 7.18
C SER A 529 -9.00 8.71 6.00
N PRO A 530 -9.73 7.59 5.81
CA PRO A 530 -9.59 6.73 4.65
C PRO A 530 -10.04 7.40 3.34
N ALA A 531 -10.82 8.48 3.41
CA ALA A 531 -11.27 9.20 2.22
C ALA A 531 -10.16 9.97 1.51
N VAL A 532 -9.09 10.37 2.20
CA VAL A 532 -8.02 11.19 1.61
C VAL A 532 -6.86 10.32 1.15
N SER A 533 -6.53 10.38 -0.13
CA SER A 533 -5.41 9.65 -0.72
C SER A 533 -4.52 10.52 -1.61
N TRP A 534 -3.29 10.06 -1.86
CA TRP A 534 -2.27 10.73 -2.66
C TRP A 534 -1.66 9.76 -3.66
N ASP A 535 -1.69 10.11 -4.95
CA ASP A 535 -1.17 9.25 -6.04
C ASP A 535 0.23 9.64 -6.55
N GLY A 536 0.87 10.65 -5.92
CA GLY A 536 2.15 11.20 -6.35
C GLY A 536 2.04 12.53 -7.11
N ALA A 537 0.85 12.88 -7.62
CA ALA A 537 0.62 14.14 -8.35
C ALA A 537 -0.68 14.85 -7.95
N ARG A 538 -1.69 14.11 -7.50
CA ARG A 538 -3.01 14.61 -7.11
C ARG A 538 -3.42 14.07 -5.75
N MET A 539 -4.02 14.95 -4.96
CA MET A 539 -4.74 14.58 -3.75
C MET A 539 -6.19 14.29 -4.10
N HIS A 540 -6.73 13.20 -3.57
CA HIS A 540 -8.11 12.74 -3.80
C HIS A 540 -8.88 12.67 -2.50
N PHE A 541 -10.18 12.91 -2.58
CA PHE A 541 -11.15 12.73 -1.52
C PHE A 541 -12.30 11.87 -2.05
N ASN A 542 -12.53 10.71 -1.43
CA ASN A 542 -13.65 9.82 -1.73
C ASN A 542 -14.70 9.89 -0.61
N PRO A 543 -15.81 10.63 -0.80
CA PRO A 543 -16.83 10.78 0.26
C PRO A 543 -17.44 9.45 0.74
N ALA A 544 -17.50 8.43 -0.12
CA ALA A 544 -18.11 7.15 0.23
C ALA A 544 -17.38 6.41 1.37
N GLU A 545 -16.07 6.62 1.52
CA GLU A 545 -15.27 6.01 2.60
C GLU A 545 -15.63 6.57 3.98
N GLU A 546 -16.27 7.73 4.03
CA GLU A 546 -16.79 8.36 5.25
C GLU A 546 -18.32 8.18 5.37
N GLY A 547 -18.93 7.35 4.52
CA GLY A 547 -20.38 7.21 4.42
C GLY A 547 -21.09 8.50 3.99
N MET A 548 -20.36 9.44 3.39
CA MET A 548 -20.88 10.72 2.95
C MET A 548 -21.47 10.62 1.53
N ALA A 549 -22.65 11.20 1.35
CA ALA A 549 -23.28 11.38 0.06
C ALA A 549 -23.87 12.78 -0.02
N PHE A 550 -23.66 13.47 -1.14
CA PHE A 550 -24.21 14.79 -1.36
C PHE A 550 -25.62 14.68 -1.94
N ASP A 551 -26.57 15.39 -1.35
CA ASP A 551 -27.93 15.51 -1.89
C ASP A 551 -27.91 16.18 -3.28
N PRO A 552 -28.88 15.90 -4.16
CA PRO A 552 -29.06 16.68 -5.39
C PRO A 552 -29.36 18.16 -5.12
N PHE A 553 -28.79 19.04 -5.97
CA PHE A 553 -28.99 20.49 -5.99
C PHE A 553 -28.54 21.24 -4.74
N VAL A 554 -27.44 20.78 -4.14
CA VAL A 554 -26.74 21.50 -3.06
C VAL A 554 -25.45 22.12 -3.58
N THR A 555 -24.92 23.08 -2.84
CA THR A 555 -23.58 23.63 -3.06
C THR A 555 -22.63 23.03 -2.04
N VAL A 556 -21.54 22.42 -2.50
CA VAL A 556 -20.52 21.78 -1.67
C VAL A 556 -19.31 22.70 -1.59
N ASN A 557 -18.92 23.08 -0.37
CA ASN A 557 -17.73 23.89 -0.14
C ASN A 557 -16.51 22.99 0.11
N VAL A 558 -15.45 23.20 -0.68
CA VAL A 558 -14.23 22.41 -0.63
C VAL A 558 -13.03 23.31 -0.35
N CYS A 559 -12.22 22.99 0.64
CA CYS A 559 -10.85 23.50 0.75
C CYS A 559 -9.85 22.35 0.68
N ALA A 560 -8.67 22.62 0.13
CA ALA A 560 -7.54 21.69 0.09
C ALA A 560 -6.32 22.36 0.73
N ARG A 561 -5.62 21.62 1.59
CA ARG A 561 -4.40 22.04 2.26
C ARG A 561 -3.27 21.07 1.97
N ALA A 562 -2.10 21.62 1.65
CA ALA A 562 -0.88 20.87 1.40
C ALA A 562 0.33 21.64 1.93
N ARG A 563 1.39 20.89 2.27
CA ARG A 563 2.66 21.43 2.72
C ARG A 563 3.83 20.74 2.01
N ASP A 564 4.98 21.35 2.06
CA ASP A 564 6.21 20.81 1.48
C ASP A 564 6.93 19.80 2.41
N ARG A 565 8.11 19.32 2.01
CA ARG A 565 8.95 18.36 2.75
C ARG A 565 10.19 19.02 3.36
N ALA A 566 10.04 20.15 4.04
CA ALA A 566 11.15 20.69 4.82
C ALA A 566 11.54 19.74 5.99
N ASP A 567 12.81 19.33 6.05
CA ASP A 567 13.38 18.56 7.17
C ASP A 567 13.75 19.47 8.35
N TYR A 568 14.09 20.73 8.04
CA TYR A 568 14.45 21.75 9.01
C TYR A 568 13.62 23.01 8.83
N CYS A 569 13.29 23.60 9.98
CA CYS A 569 12.36 24.72 10.10
C CYS A 569 10.93 24.32 9.69
N PRO A 570 9.91 25.13 10.02
CA PRO A 570 8.53 24.78 9.69
C PRO A 570 8.35 24.61 8.17
N PRO A 571 7.62 23.57 7.71
CA PRO A 571 7.33 23.38 6.30
C PRO A 571 6.46 24.51 5.76
N ASN A 572 6.64 24.85 4.49
CA ASN A 572 5.81 25.84 3.81
C ASN A 572 4.42 25.23 3.54
N GLU A 573 3.34 25.93 3.87
CA GLU A 573 1.96 25.42 3.81
C GLU A 573 1.05 26.38 3.03
N ALA A 574 0.20 25.81 2.17
CA ALA A 574 -0.79 26.56 1.40
C ALA A 574 -2.17 25.92 1.49
N THR A 575 -3.21 26.74 1.35
CA THR A 575 -4.61 26.32 1.29
C THR A 575 -5.32 27.00 0.12
N THR A 576 -6.19 26.26 -0.58
CA THR A 576 -7.07 26.81 -1.63
C THR A 576 -8.50 26.30 -1.44
N CYS A 577 -9.50 27.11 -1.76
CA CYS A 577 -10.91 26.75 -1.60
C CYS A 577 -11.70 27.01 -2.89
N TRP A 578 -12.75 26.22 -3.11
CA TRP A 578 -13.73 26.37 -4.20
C TRP A 578 -15.06 25.70 -3.84
N GLU A 579 -16.07 25.92 -4.68
CA GLU A 579 -17.37 25.27 -4.56
C GLU A 579 -17.76 24.57 -5.87
N PHE A 580 -18.63 23.56 -5.78
CA PHE A 580 -19.31 22.95 -6.92
C PHE A 580 -20.76 22.63 -6.54
N HIS A 581 -21.61 22.40 -7.55
CA HIS A 581 -23.03 22.11 -7.38
C HIS A 581 -23.33 20.64 -7.71
N THR A 582 -24.28 20.03 -7.01
CA THR A 582 -24.78 18.69 -7.35
C THR A 582 -26.05 18.75 -8.19
N THR A 583 -26.33 17.71 -8.96
CA THR A 583 -27.48 17.58 -9.84
C THR A 583 -28.06 16.17 -9.70
N GLY A 584 -29.35 15.98 -10.01
CA GLY A 584 -29.96 14.66 -9.94
C GLY A 584 -31.45 14.77 -9.72
N THR A 585 -32.04 13.73 -9.13
CA THR A 585 -33.46 13.67 -8.81
C THR A 585 -33.64 13.24 -7.36
N LYS A 586 -34.72 13.65 -6.70
CA LYS A 586 -35.06 13.15 -5.35
C LYS A 586 -36.55 13.20 -5.04
N ILE A 587 -37.01 12.29 -4.18
CA ILE A 587 -38.26 12.43 -3.44
C ILE A 587 -37.95 12.83 -2.00
N TYR A 588 -38.60 13.86 -1.47
CA TYR A 588 -38.38 14.31 -0.10
C TYR A 588 -39.70 14.71 0.56
N GLY A 589 -39.67 14.92 1.86
CA GLY A 589 -40.81 15.42 2.63
C GLY A 589 -40.70 15.04 4.10
N THR A 590 -41.85 14.99 4.78
CA THR A 590 -41.92 14.73 6.23
C THR A 590 -42.87 13.58 6.57
N VAL A 591 -42.52 12.77 7.57
CA VAL A 591 -43.47 11.87 8.26
C VAL A 591 -43.73 12.41 9.65
N THR A 592 -44.99 12.69 9.96
CA THR A 592 -45.44 13.05 11.31
C THR A 592 -45.99 11.81 12.00
N LEU A 593 -45.44 11.45 13.15
CA LEU A 593 -46.01 10.43 14.03
C LEU A 593 -46.99 11.12 14.99
N SER A 594 -48.28 10.92 14.80
CA SER A 594 -49.32 11.58 15.61
C SER A 594 -49.19 11.19 17.08
N GLY A 595 -49.22 12.16 17.99
CA GLY A 595 -49.06 11.92 19.43
C GLY A 595 -47.62 11.90 19.92
N GLU A 596 -46.62 11.95 19.03
CA GLU A 596 -45.20 11.86 19.40
C GLU A 596 -44.47 13.18 19.20
N SER A 597 -43.49 13.46 20.06
CA SER A 597 -42.57 14.60 19.88
C SER A 597 -41.31 14.26 19.05
N ASP A 598 -41.02 12.97 18.88
CA ASP A 598 -39.91 12.47 18.07
C ASP A 598 -40.47 11.69 16.88
N HIS A 599 -40.19 12.18 15.68
CA HIS A 599 -40.69 11.61 14.43
C HIS A 599 -39.66 10.74 13.70
N SER A 600 -38.54 10.41 14.34
CA SER A 600 -37.50 9.59 13.74
C SER A 600 -37.89 8.12 13.57
N GLY A 601 -37.20 7.43 12.67
CA GLY A 601 -37.31 5.97 12.55
C GLY A 601 -38.55 5.48 11.78
N ALA A 602 -39.30 6.35 11.12
CA ALA A 602 -40.32 5.92 10.16
C ALA A 602 -39.64 5.58 8.82
N THR A 603 -40.02 4.45 8.22
CA THR A 603 -39.49 4.02 6.91
C THR A 603 -40.37 4.59 5.80
N VAL A 604 -39.73 5.18 4.79
CA VAL A 604 -40.38 5.63 3.56
C VAL A 604 -39.83 4.84 2.38
N GLU A 605 -40.72 4.22 1.61
CA GLU A 605 -40.39 3.43 0.41
C GLU A 605 -41.00 4.08 -0.82
N ALA A 606 -40.21 4.38 -1.85
CA ALA A 606 -40.67 4.75 -3.18
C ALA A 606 -40.56 3.54 -4.13
N ARG A 607 -41.64 3.21 -4.84
CA ARG A 607 -41.73 2.05 -5.75
C ARG A 607 -42.25 2.43 -7.13
N TYR A 608 -41.61 1.89 -8.16
CA TYR A 608 -42.06 1.97 -9.54
C TYR A 608 -41.62 0.72 -10.32
N GLY A 609 -42.58 -0.10 -10.76
CA GLY A 609 -42.29 -1.44 -11.29
C GLY A 609 -41.52 -2.27 -10.26
N ASP A 610 -40.39 -2.85 -10.67
CA ASP A 610 -39.49 -3.64 -9.80
C ASP A 610 -38.49 -2.79 -9.00
N SER A 611 -38.46 -1.46 -9.22
CA SER A 611 -37.51 -0.56 -8.52
C SER A 611 -38.03 -0.15 -7.15
N LEU A 612 -37.13 -0.11 -6.16
CA LEU A 612 -37.39 0.29 -4.77
C LEU A 612 -36.28 1.22 -4.28
N TRP A 613 -36.67 2.37 -3.74
CA TRP A 613 -35.78 3.28 -3.01
C TRP A 613 -36.34 3.52 -1.61
N THR A 614 -35.47 3.70 -0.62
CA THR A 614 -35.90 3.85 0.77
C THR A 614 -35.17 4.98 1.49
N ALA A 615 -35.83 5.56 2.50
CA ALA A 615 -35.22 6.45 3.48
C ALA A 615 -35.86 6.24 4.85
N THR A 616 -35.22 6.78 5.88
CA THR A 616 -35.74 6.82 7.25
C THR A 616 -35.77 8.26 7.73
N THR A 617 -36.80 8.62 8.49
CA THR A 617 -36.95 9.98 9.00
C THR A 617 -35.98 10.33 10.13
N ASN A 618 -35.56 11.59 10.17
CA ASN A 618 -34.87 12.19 11.31
C ASN A 618 -35.86 12.57 12.44
N ALA A 619 -35.39 13.15 13.54
CA ALA A 619 -36.22 13.52 14.69
C ALA A 619 -37.34 14.54 14.38
N SER A 620 -37.14 15.39 13.37
CA SER A 620 -38.15 16.34 12.87
C SER A 620 -39.16 15.68 11.91
N GLY A 621 -38.90 14.45 11.48
CA GLY A 621 -39.71 13.72 10.53
C GLY A 621 -39.22 13.87 9.08
N ASP A 622 -38.15 14.62 8.80
CA ASP A 622 -37.70 14.86 7.44
C ASP A 622 -37.03 13.62 6.85
N TYR A 623 -37.25 13.40 5.55
CA TYR A 623 -36.55 12.39 4.76
C TYR A 623 -36.23 12.91 3.35
N SER A 624 -35.19 12.32 2.74
CA SER A 624 -34.77 12.57 1.35
C SER A 624 -34.35 11.23 0.73
N ILE A 625 -34.91 10.90 -0.43
CA ILE A 625 -34.60 9.72 -1.24
C ILE A 625 -33.98 10.24 -2.56
N PRO A 626 -32.65 10.28 -2.69
CA PRO A 626 -31.98 10.71 -3.91
C PRO A 626 -31.98 9.60 -4.98
N GLY A 627 -31.84 9.98 -6.25
CA GLY A 627 -31.65 9.06 -7.38
C GLY A 627 -32.92 8.33 -7.85
N VAL A 628 -34.10 8.87 -7.53
CA VAL A 628 -35.39 8.30 -7.95
C VAL A 628 -35.65 8.57 -9.43
N LEU A 629 -36.17 7.60 -10.18
CA LEU A 629 -36.47 7.77 -11.62
C LEU A 629 -37.37 8.99 -11.87
N GLU A 630 -37.07 9.78 -12.91
CA GLU A 630 -37.89 10.93 -13.33
C GLU A 630 -39.12 10.44 -14.12
N VAL A 631 -40.08 9.83 -13.43
CA VAL A 631 -41.33 9.31 -14.00
C VAL A 631 -42.54 9.74 -13.16
N ASP A 632 -43.70 9.71 -13.78
CA ASP A 632 -44.97 9.90 -13.11
C ASP A 632 -45.51 8.55 -12.56
N GLY A 633 -46.28 8.59 -11.49
CA GLY A 633 -46.93 7.41 -10.93
C GLY A 633 -46.10 6.63 -9.90
N ILE A 634 -45.09 7.22 -9.29
CA ILE A 634 -44.29 6.56 -8.26
C ILE A 634 -45.12 6.38 -7.00
N THR A 635 -45.23 5.15 -6.51
CA THR A 635 -45.96 4.86 -5.26
C THR A 635 -45.02 5.02 -4.08
N VAL A 636 -45.29 5.98 -3.20
CA VAL A 636 -44.49 6.25 -2.01
C VAL A 636 -45.28 5.88 -0.76
N ARG A 637 -44.75 4.99 0.07
CA ARG A 637 -45.39 4.49 1.29
C ARG A 637 -44.53 4.81 2.50
N ALA A 638 -45.14 5.35 3.55
CA ALA A 638 -44.52 5.50 4.86
C ALA A 638 -45.17 4.56 5.89
N TYR A 639 -44.36 3.96 6.76
CA TYR A 639 -44.83 3.11 7.85
C TYR A 639 -43.83 3.05 9.02
N LYS A 640 -44.34 2.74 10.22
CA LYS A 640 -43.55 2.46 11.43
C LYS A 640 -44.30 1.44 12.29
N ALA A 641 -43.59 0.54 12.95
CA ALA A 641 -44.21 -0.43 13.86
C ALA A 641 -44.98 0.29 14.97
N GLY A 642 -46.18 -0.20 15.29
CA GLY A 642 -47.09 0.45 16.24
C GLY A 642 -47.85 1.66 15.69
N PHE A 643 -47.64 2.04 14.42
CA PHE A 643 -48.35 3.11 13.73
C PHE A 643 -49.03 2.62 12.45
N SER A 644 -50.00 3.39 11.97
CA SER A 644 -50.64 3.18 10.68
C SER A 644 -49.63 3.32 9.54
N ASP A 645 -49.97 2.78 8.39
CA ASP A 645 -49.28 3.05 7.14
C ASP A 645 -50.02 4.09 6.30
N SER A 646 -49.30 4.77 5.42
CA SER A 646 -49.87 5.74 4.48
C SER A 646 -49.15 5.68 3.15
N THR A 647 -49.89 5.82 2.06
CA THR A 647 -49.37 5.70 0.68
C THR A 647 -49.89 6.85 -0.18
N VAL A 648 -49.00 7.44 -0.95
CA VAL A 648 -49.31 8.50 -1.93
C VAL A 648 -48.67 8.19 -3.27
N THR A 649 -49.21 8.74 -4.35
CA THR A 649 -48.59 8.67 -5.67
C THR A 649 -47.91 10.01 -5.98
N VAL A 650 -46.64 9.95 -6.36
CA VAL A 650 -45.80 11.10 -6.65
C VAL A 650 -45.48 11.15 -8.14
N ASN A 651 -45.60 12.34 -8.72
CA ASN A 651 -45.17 12.67 -10.07
C ASN A 651 -43.96 13.59 -9.96
N MET A 652 -42.82 13.20 -10.55
CA MET A 652 -41.53 13.87 -10.34
C MET A 652 -41.43 15.25 -11.01
N GLY A 653 -42.27 15.50 -12.02
CA GLY A 653 -42.34 16.79 -12.72
C GLY A 653 -41.04 17.23 -13.41
N ALA A 654 -41.10 18.35 -14.15
CA ALA A 654 -39.91 18.93 -14.78
C ALA A 654 -38.99 19.52 -13.69
N GLY A 655 -37.82 18.90 -13.50
CA GLY A 655 -36.85 19.28 -12.46
C GLY A 655 -36.49 18.15 -11.50
N GLY A 656 -37.13 16.99 -11.60
CA GLY A 656 -36.69 15.78 -10.92
C GLY A 656 -36.96 15.75 -9.40
N PHE A 657 -37.97 16.49 -8.92
CA PHE A 657 -38.30 16.58 -7.50
C PHE A 657 -39.72 16.09 -7.21
N GLY A 658 -39.86 15.13 -6.30
CA GLY A 658 -41.14 14.72 -5.75
C GLY A 658 -41.29 15.12 -4.28
N LEU A 659 -42.43 15.70 -3.91
CA LEU A 659 -42.78 15.97 -2.51
C LEU A 659 -43.81 14.93 -2.03
N ALA A 660 -43.54 14.29 -0.90
CA ALA A 660 -44.50 13.41 -0.23
C ALA A 660 -44.47 13.60 1.28
N ASN A 661 -45.61 13.98 1.86
CA ASN A 661 -45.74 14.16 3.31
C ASN A 661 -46.75 13.15 3.85
N PHE A 662 -46.46 12.60 5.02
CA PHE A 662 -47.26 11.56 5.65
C PHE A 662 -47.59 11.92 7.09
N THR A 663 -48.74 11.48 7.55
CA THR A 663 -49.08 11.42 8.98
C THR A 663 -49.46 9.99 9.31
N LEU A 664 -48.77 9.39 10.28
CA LEU A 664 -49.03 8.05 10.76
C LEU A 664 -49.63 8.14 12.17
N PHE A 665 -50.66 7.33 12.43
CA PHE A 665 -51.39 7.34 13.70
C PHE A 665 -51.09 6.08 14.51
N PRO A 666 -50.98 6.14 15.85
CA PRO A 666 -50.81 4.94 16.67
C PRO A 666 -51.86 3.86 16.35
N MET A 667 -51.47 2.60 16.34
CA MET A 667 -52.41 1.48 16.13
C MET A 667 -52.88 0.90 17.46
N VAL A 668 -54.20 0.72 17.58
CA VAL A 668 -54.82 -0.08 18.64
C VAL A 668 -54.93 -1.52 18.15
N THR A 669 -54.24 -2.43 18.83
CA THR A 669 -54.28 -3.86 18.54
C THR A 669 -55.44 -4.52 19.27
N LEU A 670 -56.35 -5.14 18.51
CA LEU A 670 -57.45 -5.97 19.02
C LEU A 670 -57.03 -7.44 19.15
N PHE A 671 -56.18 -7.91 18.23
CA PHE A 671 -55.61 -9.25 18.23
C PHE A 671 -54.22 -9.21 17.61
N TYR A 672 -53.28 -9.95 18.16
CA TYR A 672 -51.98 -10.21 17.56
C TYR A 672 -51.47 -11.59 17.97
N SER A 673 -50.93 -12.34 17.02
CA SER A 673 -50.18 -13.56 17.28
C SER A 673 -49.12 -13.77 16.19
N ASP A 674 -47.87 -13.95 16.61
CA ASP A 674 -46.74 -14.46 15.81
C ASP A 674 -46.61 -16.00 15.91
N PHE A 675 -47.51 -16.65 16.65
CA PHE A 675 -47.58 -18.10 16.80
C PHE A 675 -46.39 -18.78 17.50
N GLU A 676 -45.48 -18.01 18.09
CA GLU A 676 -44.31 -18.58 18.77
C GLU A 676 -44.67 -19.18 20.13
N ALA A 677 -45.47 -18.45 20.91
CA ALA A 677 -45.87 -18.83 22.26
C ALA A 677 -46.94 -19.92 22.26
N ASP A 678 -47.97 -19.77 21.42
CA ASP A 678 -49.10 -20.69 21.28
C ASP A 678 -49.71 -20.61 19.87
N ASN A 679 -50.83 -21.30 19.66
CA ASN A 679 -51.49 -21.37 18.35
C ASN A 679 -52.34 -20.12 18.00
N GLY A 680 -52.20 -19.03 18.77
CA GLY A 680 -52.95 -17.78 18.64
C GLY A 680 -54.43 -17.90 19.03
N GLY A 681 -54.83 -19.00 19.66
CA GLY A 681 -56.25 -19.29 19.95
C GLY A 681 -57.06 -19.65 18.70
N LEU A 682 -56.41 -20.00 17.58
CA LEU A 682 -57.10 -20.44 16.36
C LEU A 682 -57.58 -21.89 16.52
N GLU A 683 -58.79 -22.15 16.03
CA GLU A 683 -59.47 -23.44 16.19
C GLU A 683 -59.69 -24.13 14.83
N LEU A 684 -59.60 -25.46 14.85
CA LEU A 684 -59.96 -26.31 13.72
C LEU A 684 -61.47 -26.58 13.72
N VAL A 685 -62.12 -26.41 12.57
CA VAL A 685 -63.51 -26.83 12.38
C VAL A 685 -63.55 -28.24 11.76
N SER A 686 -64.28 -29.17 12.37
CA SER A 686 -64.37 -30.56 11.90
C SER A 686 -65.27 -30.72 10.66
N PHE A 687 -64.81 -31.50 9.68
CA PHE A 687 -65.56 -31.91 8.49
C PHE A 687 -65.60 -33.43 8.36
N LEU A 688 -66.32 -33.93 7.35
CA LEU A 688 -66.46 -35.37 7.08
C LEU A 688 -65.17 -36.01 6.53
N TYR A 689 -64.28 -35.23 5.91
CA TYR A 689 -63.01 -35.68 5.31
C TYR A 689 -61.79 -35.10 6.05
N TYR A 690 -60.73 -34.69 5.34
CA TYR A 690 -59.46 -34.22 5.90
C TYR A 690 -59.53 -32.77 6.39
N ASN A 691 -58.94 -32.50 7.56
CA ASN A 691 -58.55 -31.17 8.01
C ASN A 691 -57.02 -31.12 8.11
N ASP A 692 -56.40 -30.30 7.26
CA ASP A 692 -54.96 -30.28 7.03
C ASP A 692 -54.22 -29.19 7.82
N TRP A 693 -54.92 -28.26 8.47
CA TRP A 693 -54.28 -27.21 9.24
C TRP A 693 -53.53 -27.77 10.46
N GLU A 694 -52.24 -27.46 10.54
CA GLU A 694 -51.30 -27.86 11.58
C GLU A 694 -50.52 -26.63 12.07
N TRP A 695 -50.32 -26.52 13.40
CA TRP A 695 -49.51 -25.47 14.02
C TRP A 695 -48.17 -26.04 14.47
N GLY A 696 -47.07 -25.37 14.11
CA GLY A 696 -45.73 -25.79 14.48
C GLY A 696 -44.66 -25.33 13.50
N VAL A 697 -43.51 -25.99 13.52
CA VAL A 697 -42.35 -25.64 12.68
C VAL A 697 -42.51 -26.24 11.29
N PRO A 698 -42.57 -25.44 10.22
CA PRO A 698 -42.70 -25.97 8.86
C PRO A 698 -41.37 -26.56 8.36
N THR A 699 -41.42 -27.75 7.77
CA THR A 699 -40.31 -28.40 7.04
C THR A 699 -40.64 -28.67 5.57
N SER A 700 -41.86 -28.37 5.11
CA SER A 700 -42.28 -28.33 3.70
C SER A 700 -42.64 -26.89 3.29
N GLY A 701 -42.97 -26.67 2.01
CA GLY A 701 -43.31 -25.35 1.49
C GLY A 701 -42.16 -24.34 1.59
N PRO A 702 -42.29 -23.23 2.34
CA PRO A 702 -41.22 -22.25 2.54
C PRO A 702 -40.07 -22.76 3.44
N GLY A 703 -40.28 -23.88 4.15
CA GLY A 703 -39.29 -24.48 5.05
C GLY A 703 -38.98 -23.68 6.33
N ASN A 704 -39.57 -22.49 6.50
CA ASN A 704 -39.48 -21.64 7.70
C ASN A 704 -40.76 -20.79 7.82
N ALA A 705 -41.09 -20.37 9.05
CA ALA A 705 -42.10 -19.35 9.33
C ALA A 705 -41.64 -17.97 8.79
N HIS A 706 -42.56 -17.00 8.71
CA HIS A 706 -42.21 -15.64 8.28
C HIS A 706 -41.43 -14.92 9.38
N SER A 707 -41.94 -14.97 10.61
CA SER A 707 -41.26 -14.53 11.82
C SER A 707 -41.05 -15.73 12.75
N GLY A 708 -40.05 -15.65 13.63
CA GLY A 708 -39.79 -16.73 14.58
C GLY A 708 -39.51 -18.10 13.92
N THR A 709 -40.18 -19.14 14.44
CA THR A 709 -39.96 -20.55 14.10
C THR A 709 -41.24 -21.33 13.81
N LYS A 710 -42.42 -20.87 14.21
CA LYS A 710 -43.69 -21.58 14.12
C LYS A 710 -44.71 -20.78 13.32
N CYS A 711 -45.55 -21.49 12.58
CA CYS A 711 -46.67 -20.89 11.86
C CYS A 711 -47.83 -21.89 11.78
N TRP A 712 -48.95 -21.49 11.16
CA TRP A 712 -50.00 -22.42 10.75
C TRP A 712 -49.80 -22.82 9.28
N ALA A 713 -49.95 -24.10 8.96
CA ALA A 713 -49.85 -24.60 7.59
C ALA A 713 -50.88 -25.68 7.28
N THR A 714 -51.35 -25.81 6.04
CA THR A 714 -52.20 -26.95 5.60
C THR A 714 -51.39 -28.25 5.42
N LYS A 715 -50.38 -28.48 6.27
CA LYS A 715 -49.38 -29.56 6.39
C LYS A 715 -48.01 -28.94 6.61
N LEU A 716 -47.39 -29.23 7.75
CA LEU A 716 -46.09 -28.66 8.11
C LEU A 716 -44.92 -29.40 7.44
N ASN A 717 -45.06 -30.70 7.18
CA ASN A 717 -43.95 -31.56 6.74
C ASN A 717 -44.21 -32.38 5.47
N SER A 718 -45.32 -32.11 4.79
CA SER A 718 -45.70 -32.74 3.52
C SER A 718 -46.54 -31.79 2.67
N ASP A 719 -46.97 -32.27 1.50
CA ASP A 719 -48.04 -31.66 0.71
C ASP A 719 -49.41 -31.95 1.37
N TYR A 720 -50.42 -31.12 1.06
CA TYR A 720 -51.79 -31.28 1.59
C TYR A 720 -52.49 -32.55 1.09
N ASN A 721 -53.62 -32.95 1.70
CA ASN A 721 -54.38 -34.11 1.22
C ASN A 721 -55.26 -33.75 0.00
N ASP A 722 -55.44 -34.69 -0.92
CA ASP A 722 -56.53 -34.56 -1.89
C ASP A 722 -57.88 -34.58 -1.15
N SER A 723 -58.90 -33.96 -1.75
CA SER A 723 -60.25 -33.85 -1.19
C SER A 723 -60.32 -33.15 0.18
N SER A 724 -59.38 -32.24 0.46
CA SER A 724 -59.26 -31.51 1.72
C SER A 724 -60.46 -30.58 1.96
N GLN A 725 -60.94 -30.57 3.20
CA GLN A 725 -61.95 -29.66 3.71
C GLN A 725 -61.42 -29.04 5.00
N SER A 726 -60.59 -28.02 4.85
CA SER A 726 -59.81 -27.46 5.95
C SER A 726 -60.28 -26.05 6.30
N ARG A 727 -60.69 -25.84 7.54
CA ARG A 727 -61.01 -24.50 8.05
C ARG A 727 -60.30 -24.26 9.38
N LEU A 728 -59.53 -23.18 9.39
CA LEU A 728 -58.93 -22.59 10.58
C LEU A 728 -59.70 -21.32 10.93
N ARG A 729 -60.13 -21.15 12.18
CA ARG A 729 -60.99 -20.04 12.60
C ARG A 729 -60.42 -19.30 13.79
N LEU A 730 -60.42 -17.97 13.70
CA LEU A 730 -60.12 -17.01 14.75
C LEU A 730 -61.41 -16.36 15.25
N GLY A 731 -61.53 -16.18 16.57
CA GLY A 731 -62.59 -15.40 17.21
C GLY A 731 -63.39 -16.17 18.27
N PRO A 732 -64.34 -15.50 18.95
CA PRO A 732 -64.91 -14.18 18.62
C PRO A 732 -63.94 -13.02 18.87
N ILE A 733 -64.00 -11.98 18.02
CA ILE A 733 -63.28 -10.70 18.17
C ILE A 733 -64.31 -9.57 18.14
N ASP A 734 -64.28 -8.71 19.15
CA ASP A 734 -65.13 -7.51 19.20
C ASP A 734 -64.48 -6.36 18.41
N LEU A 735 -65.17 -5.89 17.37
CA LEU A 735 -64.74 -4.74 16.58
C LEU A 735 -65.36 -3.46 17.16
N PRO A 736 -64.58 -2.47 17.62
CA PRO A 736 -65.13 -1.25 18.23
C PRO A 736 -65.99 -0.43 17.27
N GLU A 737 -67.12 0.08 17.75
CA GLU A 737 -67.99 0.98 16.99
C GLU A 737 -67.24 2.27 16.63
N GLY A 738 -67.45 2.78 15.41
CA GLY A 738 -66.81 4.02 14.94
C GLY A 738 -65.31 3.92 14.64
N SER A 739 -64.73 2.72 14.72
CA SER A 739 -63.34 2.46 14.31
C SER A 739 -63.25 2.01 12.84
N ALA A 740 -62.03 1.89 12.31
CA ALA A 740 -61.75 1.33 10.98
C ALA A 740 -60.81 0.10 11.09
N PRO A 741 -61.29 -1.04 11.62
CA PRO A 741 -60.45 -2.21 11.84
C PRO A 741 -59.96 -2.82 10.54
N LYS A 742 -58.73 -3.31 10.57
CA LYS A 742 -58.10 -4.05 9.49
C LYS A 742 -57.57 -5.36 10.02
N LEU A 743 -57.73 -6.41 9.23
CA LEU A 743 -57.01 -7.67 9.38
C LEU A 743 -55.72 -7.58 8.58
N SER A 744 -54.61 -8.07 9.13
CA SER A 744 -53.39 -8.33 8.38
C SER A 744 -52.77 -9.66 8.76
N TRP A 745 -52.18 -10.35 7.79
CA TRP A 745 -51.41 -11.57 8.03
C TRP A 745 -50.32 -11.70 6.98
N TRP A 746 -49.26 -12.41 7.31
CA TRP A 746 -48.29 -12.89 6.33
C TRP A 746 -48.72 -14.25 5.82
N GLN A 747 -48.53 -14.48 4.53
CA GLN A 747 -48.82 -15.77 3.93
C GLN A 747 -47.79 -16.18 2.89
N TRP A 748 -47.66 -17.49 2.74
CA TRP A 748 -46.99 -18.18 1.64
C TRP A 748 -47.93 -19.28 1.17
N TYR A 749 -48.09 -19.48 -0.14
CA TYR A 749 -48.89 -20.60 -0.63
C TYR A 749 -48.40 -21.15 -1.96
N ARG A 750 -48.70 -22.44 -2.18
CA ARG A 750 -48.54 -23.13 -3.44
C ARG A 750 -49.62 -24.21 -3.56
N PHE A 751 -50.53 -24.02 -4.51
CA PHE A 751 -51.63 -24.94 -4.79
C PHE A 751 -51.47 -25.57 -6.16
N GLN A 752 -52.20 -26.66 -6.40
CA GLN A 752 -52.20 -27.35 -7.69
C GLN A 752 -52.53 -26.37 -8.84
N PRO A 753 -51.71 -26.34 -9.91
CA PRO A 753 -52.01 -25.57 -11.10
C PRO A 753 -53.26 -26.11 -11.84
N PRO A 754 -53.90 -25.28 -12.70
CA PRO A 754 -55.14 -25.63 -13.38
C PRO A 754 -54.93 -26.76 -14.39
N THR A 755 -55.93 -27.61 -14.60
CA THR A 755 -55.85 -28.74 -15.56
C THR A 755 -56.64 -28.47 -16.85
N TRP A 756 -56.22 -29.08 -17.97
CA TRP A 756 -56.59 -28.71 -19.36
C TRP A 756 -57.92 -29.29 -19.87
N THR A 757 -58.79 -28.41 -20.42
CA THR A 757 -59.31 -28.58 -21.79
C THR A 757 -59.35 -27.23 -22.51
N ALA A 758 -59.18 -27.24 -23.84
CA ALA A 758 -58.96 -26.08 -24.72
C ALA A 758 -60.08 -25.01 -24.76
N SER A 759 -61.05 -25.06 -23.85
CA SER A 759 -62.10 -24.05 -23.70
C SER A 759 -62.41 -23.65 -22.25
N GLN A 760 -61.78 -24.23 -21.21
CA GLN A 760 -62.01 -23.85 -19.80
C GLN A 760 -60.76 -24.09 -18.92
N TRP A 761 -59.99 -23.04 -18.64
CA TRP A 761 -58.95 -23.06 -17.59
C TRP A 761 -59.63 -23.04 -16.22
N GLN A 762 -59.58 -24.16 -15.49
CA GLN A 762 -60.24 -24.28 -14.18
C GLN A 762 -59.23 -24.57 -13.07
N TRP A 763 -59.32 -23.80 -11.99
CA TRP A 763 -58.55 -24.00 -10.77
C TRP A 763 -59.35 -24.86 -9.82
N HIS A 764 -58.70 -25.85 -9.23
CA HIS A 764 -59.37 -26.87 -8.43
C HIS A 764 -59.06 -26.75 -6.93
N ASP A 765 -57.89 -26.22 -6.62
CA ASP A 765 -57.34 -26.16 -5.28
C ASP A 765 -57.03 -24.70 -4.92
N GLY A 766 -57.30 -24.33 -3.67
CA GLY A 766 -57.07 -22.97 -3.23
C GLY A 766 -57.72 -22.64 -1.90
N GLY A 767 -57.41 -21.45 -1.40
CA GLY A 767 -57.92 -20.97 -0.12
C GLY A 767 -58.43 -19.54 -0.15
N ASN A 768 -59.40 -19.24 0.71
CA ASN A 768 -59.96 -17.91 0.87
C ASN A 768 -60.22 -17.55 2.33
N VAL A 769 -60.44 -16.27 2.59
CA VAL A 769 -60.67 -15.73 3.94
C VAL A 769 -62.10 -15.22 4.06
N LYS A 770 -62.79 -15.62 5.12
CA LYS A 770 -64.19 -15.24 5.38
C LYS A 770 -64.36 -14.58 6.73
N LEU A 771 -65.30 -13.65 6.80
CA LEU A 771 -65.79 -13.07 8.04
C LEU A 771 -67.14 -13.68 8.38
N TRP A 772 -67.37 -13.96 9.65
CA TRP A 772 -68.60 -14.53 10.18
C TRP A 772 -69.19 -13.60 11.23
N THR A 773 -70.48 -13.28 11.11
CA THR A 773 -71.24 -12.50 12.12
C THR A 773 -72.06 -13.43 13.03
N SER A 774 -72.20 -14.70 12.63
CA SER A 774 -72.78 -15.78 13.43
C SER A 774 -72.22 -17.13 12.97
N MET A 775 -72.59 -18.22 13.63
CA MET A 775 -72.11 -19.58 13.26
C MET A 775 -72.59 -20.06 11.88
N THR A 776 -73.56 -19.38 11.25
CA THR A 776 -74.15 -19.79 9.96
C THR A 776 -74.10 -18.71 8.89
N ASP A 777 -73.69 -17.49 9.23
CA ASP A 777 -73.66 -16.34 8.32
C ASP A 777 -72.21 -15.89 8.09
N SER A 778 -71.76 -15.99 6.84
CA SER A 778 -70.38 -15.69 6.44
C SER A 778 -70.33 -14.90 5.15
N LEU A 779 -69.38 -13.96 5.05
CA LEU A 779 -69.04 -13.23 3.84
C LEU A 779 -67.58 -13.44 3.47
N LEU A 780 -67.30 -13.55 2.17
CA LEU A 780 -65.95 -13.50 1.63
C LEU A 780 -65.35 -12.10 1.84
N ILE A 781 -64.19 -12.01 2.50
CA ILE A 781 -63.47 -10.75 2.65
C ILE A 781 -62.58 -10.54 1.42
N VAL A 782 -62.52 -9.32 0.90
CA VAL A 782 -61.66 -8.93 -0.23
C VAL A 782 -60.38 -8.28 0.31
N PRO A 783 -59.21 -8.92 0.11
CA PRO A 783 -57.93 -8.37 0.53
C PRO A 783 -57.39 -7.29 -0.41
N ASP A 784 -56.42 -6.49 0.07
CA ASP A 784 -55.66 -5.49 -0.71
C ASP A 784 -54.89 -6.11 -1.89
N ARG A 785 -54.43 -7.34 -1.70
CA ARG A 785 -53.96 -8.26 -2.75
C ARG A 785 -55.09 -9.21 -3.09
N ASP A 786 -55.88 -8.82 -4.08
CA ASP A 786 -57.11 -9.51 -4.49
C ASP A 786 -56.87 -10.99 -4.86
N TYR A 787 -57.93 -11.81 -4.79
CA TYR A 787 -57.87 -13.23 -5.12
C TYR A 787 -57.51 -13.48 -6.58
N ASP A 788 -56.59 -14.43 -6.80
CA ASP A 788 -56.02 -14.74 -8.12
C ASP A 788 -57.07 -15.25 -9.13
N THR A 789 -58.12 -15.95 -8.66
CA THR A 789 -59.08 -16.67 -9.53
C THR A 789 -60.36 -17.10 -8.80
N THR A 790 -61.23 -17.85 -9.50
CA THR A 790 -62.42 -18.52 -8.97
C THR A 790 -62.30 -20.04 -9.07
N GLN A 791 -62.63 -20.74 -7.98
CA GLN A 791 -62.52 -22.19 -7.88
C GLN A 791 -63.60 -22.93 -8.68
N SER A 792 -63.24 -24.09 -9.22
CA SER A 792 -64.15 -24.98 -9.94
C SER A 792 -65.11 -25.72 -9.02
N GLN A 793 -66.06 -26.43 -9.62
CA GLN A 793 -67.01 -27.32 -8.94
C GLN A 793 -66.37 -28.50 -8.21
N TRP A 794 -65.08 -28.77 -8.46
CA TRP A 794 -64.37 -29.91 -7.90
C TRP A 794 -63.68 -29.60 -6.57
N ASN A 795 -63.60 -28.31 -6.19
CA ASN A 795 -63.09 -27.91 -4.89
C ASN A 795 -64.06 -28.36 -3.79
N GLN A 796 -63.57 -29.10 -2.79
CA GLN A 796 -64.44 -29.75 -1.80
C GLN A 796 -64.97 -28.82 -0.68
N LEU A 797 -64.48 -27.59 -0.56
CA LEU A 797 -64.91 -26.65 0.50
C LEU A 797 -65.43 -25.32 -0.02
N ILE A 798 -64.82 -24.78 -1.07
CA ILE A 798 -65.11 -23.45 -1.61
C ILE A 798 -65.44 -23.44 -3.11
N PRO A 799 -66.30 -24.35 -3.63
CA PRO A 799 -66.61 -24.41 -5.04
C PRO A 799 -67.25 -23.09 -5.53
N TYR A 800 -66.82 -22.61 -6.70
CA TYR A 800 -67.28 -21.37 -7.33
C TYR A 800 -66.99 -20.07 -6.57
N GLN A 801 -66.16 -20.12 -5.53
CA GLN A 801 -65.75 -18.93 -4.78
C GLN A 801 -64.41 -18.41 -5.27
N ARG A 802 -64.17 -17.10 -5.10
CA ARG A 802 -62.86 -16.50 -5.35
C ARG A 802 -61.87 -16.98 -4.30
N SER A 803 -60.64 -17.22 -4.71
CA SER A 803 -59.59 -17.73 -3.82
C SER A 803 -58.18 -17.41 -4.34
N TYR A 804 -57.21 -17.55 -3.44
CA TYR A 804 -55.82 -17.77 -3.82
C TYR A 804 -55.70 -19.14 -4.47
N ALA A 805 -54.99 -19.21 -5.59
CA ALA A 805 -54.78 -20.46 -6.34
C ALA A 805 -53.39 -20.55 -6.99
N GLY A 806 -52.61 -19.46 -6.99
CA GLY A 806 -51.25 -19.44 -7.54
C GLY A 806 -51.15 -18.95 -8.98
N ALA A 807 -52.15 -18.19 -9.47
CA ALA A 807 -52.17 -17.68 -10.84
C ALA A 807 -51.27 -16.44 -11.04
N THR A 808 -51.15 -15.60 -10.01
CA THR A 808 -50.49 -14.27 -10.09
C THR A 808 -49.46 -14.02 -8.99
N SER A 809 -49.41 -14.88 -7.97
CA SER A 809 -48.57 -14.73 -6.78
C SER A 809 -47.67 -15.97 -6.65
N GLY A 810 -46.36 -15.78 -6.70
CA GLY A 810 -45.39 -16.87 -6.52
C GLY A 810 -45.27 -17.35 -5.06
N PRO A 811 -44.51 -18.43 -4.81
CA PRO A 811 -44.29 -18.97 -3.48
C PRO A 811 -43.27 -18.13 -2.67
N TYR A 812 -43.67 -16.94 -2.22
CA TYR A 812 -42.89 -16.09 -1.31
C TYR A 812 -43.77 -15.52 -0.19
N TRP A 813 -43.17 -15.28 0.97
CA TRP A 813 -43.86 -14.64 2.09
C TRP A 813 -44.24 -13.21 1.73
N HIS A 814 -45.52 -12.87 1.85
CA HIS A 814 -46.00 -11.51 1.66
C HIS A 814 -47.12 -11.18 2.63
N ARG A 815 -47.14 -9.91 3.07
CA ARG A 815 -48.22 -9.38 3.89
C ARG A 815 -49.46 -9.10 3.04
N VAL A 816 -50.60 -9.50 3.56
CA VAL A 816 -51.94 -9.19 3.04
C VAL A 816 -52.69 -8.41 4.09
N THR A 817 -53.52 -7.46 3.66
CA THR A 817 -54.44 -6.75 4.54
C THR A 817 -55.86 -6.81 4.00
N ALA A 818 -56.85 -6.72 4.90
CA ALA A 818 -58.24 -6.64 4.52
C ALA A 818 -59.00 -5.66 5.42
N ASP A 819 -59.87 -4.86 4.81
CA ASP A 819 -60.68 -3.87 5.51
C ASP A 819 -61.88 -4.53 6.19
N LEU A 820 -62.00 -4.34 7.51
CA LEU A 820 -63.11 -4.84 8.32
C LEU A 820 -64.03 -3.70 8.80
N SER A 821 -63.83 -2.47 8.34
CA SER A 821 -64.57 -1.27 8.80
C SER A 821 -66.08 -1.40 8.65
N ALA A 822 -66.57 -2.16 7.67
CA ALA A 822 -67.99 -2.41 7.47
C ALA A 822 -68.67 -3.17 8.63
N TRP A 823 -67.89 -3.82 9.50
CA TRP A 823 -68.36 -4.58 10.67
C TRP A 823 -67.98 -3.94 12.01
N ALA A 824 -67.50 -2.70 12.00
CA ALA A 824 -67.28 -1.95 13.24
C ALA A 824 -68.55 -1.93 14.11
N GLY A 825 -68.39 -2.20 15.40
CA GLY A 825 -69.49 -2.36 16.36
C GLY A 825 -70.06 -3.78 16.48
N GLN A 826 -69.51 -4.78 15.76
CA GLN A 826 -69.96 -6.18 15.80
C GLN A 826 -68.89 -7.12 16.37
N THR A 827 -69.34 -8.23 16.94
CA THR A 827 -68.48 -9.39 17.27
C THR A 827 -68.38 -10.30 16.05
N VAL A 828 -67.16 -10.61 15.59
CA VAL A 828 -66.91 -11.38 14.36
C VAL A 828 -65.99 -12.57 14.59
N TRP A 829 -66.06 -13.56 13.70
CA TRP A 829 -65.04 -14.58 13.53
C TRP A 829 -64.42 -14.46 12.14
N ILE A 830 -63.17 -14.88 12.00
CA ILE A 830 -62.44 -14.90 10.73
C ILE A 830 -62.02 -16.32 10.45
N SER A 831 -62.17 -16.80 9.23
CA SER A 831 -61.69 -18.13 8.86
C SER A 831 -60.81 -18.12 7.63
N TRP A 832 -59.77 -18.96 7.66
CA TRP A 832 -58.96 -19.35 6.52
C TRP A 832 -59.46 -20.72 6.05
N ASP A 833 -60.18 -20.71 4.94
CA ASP A 833 -60.77 -21.89 4.33
C ASP A 833 -59.86 -22.38 3.21
N PHE A 834 -59.51 -23.66 3.23
CA PHE A 834 -58.75 -24.34 2.19
C PHE A 834 -59.52 -25.57 1.71
N GLY A 835 -59.63 -25.71 0.38
CA GLY A 835 -60.18 -26.89 -0.25
C GLY A 835 -59.35 -27.36 -1.43
N SER A 836 -59.28 -28.68 -1.61
CA SER A 836 -58.65 -29.32 -2.76
C SER A 836 -59.61 -30.24 -3.49
N SER A 837 -59.28 -30.61 -4.72
CA SER A 837 -59.98 -31.63 -5.50
C SER A 837 -59.47 -33.04 -5.19
N SER A 838 -60.06 -34.06 -5.80
CA SER A 838 -59.74 -35.47 -5.52
C SER A 838 -58.47 -36.01 -6.17
N ARG A 839 -57.61 -35.13 -6.72
CA ARG A 839 -56.37 -35.51 -7.40
C ARG A 839 -55.34 -34.40 -7.32
N ASN A 840 -54.07 -34.81 -7.26
CA ASN A 840 -52.88 -33.95 -7.22
C ASN A 840 -52.85 -33.06 -5.98
N VAL A 841 -51.64 -32.83 -5.47
CA VAL A 841 -51.42 -32.06 -4.24
C VAL A 841 -50.15 -31.25 -4.39
N GLU A 842 -50.01 -30.21 -3.60
CA GLU A 842 -48.85 -29.31 -3.55
C GLU A 842 -48.61 -28.90 -2.08
N SER A 843 -47.63 -28.04 -1.84
CA SER A 843 -47.19 -27.73 -0.47
C SER A 843 -48.21 -26.97 0.38
N GLY A 844 -49.24 -26.36 -0.22
CA GLY A 844 -50.38 -25.82 0.52
C GLY A 844 -50.22 -24.37 0.96
N TRP A 845 -50.89 -24.00 2.06
CA TRP A 845 -51.00 -22.63 2.55
C TRP A 845 -50.40 -22.48 3.94
N PHE A 846 -49.55 -21.48 4.11
CA PHE A 846 -48.88 -21.12 5.36
C PHE A 846 -49.29 -19.70 5.73
N ILE A 847 -49.65 -19.48 7.00
CA ILE A 847 -50.00 -18.15 7.53
C ILE A 847 -49.24 -17.86 8.83
N ASP A 848 -48.87 -16.61 9.00
CA ASP A 848 -48.05 -16.13 10.11
C ASP A 848 -48.36 -14.66 10.45
N ASP A 849 -47.92 -14.16 11.60
CA ASP A 849 -48.04 -12.76 12.03
C ASP A 849 -49.45 -12.16 11.85
N VAL A 850 -50.46 -12.81 12.42
CA VAL A 850 -51.87 -12.40 12.28
C VAL A 850 -52.19 -11.27 13.24
N THR A 851 -52.70 -10.16 12.71
CA THR A 851 -53.06 -8.96 13.48
C THR A 851 -54.46 -8.47 13.10
N ILE A 852 -55.25 -8.04 14.08
CA ILE A 852 -56.44 -7.21 13.88
C ILE A 852 -56.25 -5.94 14.69
N GLY A 853 -56.40 -4.78 14.07
CA GLY A 853 -56.28 -3.49 14.75
C GLY A 853 -56.83 -2.34 13.93
N TYR A 854 -56.86 -1.15 14.52
CA TYR A 854 -57.29 0.07 13.85
C TYR A 854 -56.37 1.23 14.23
N ALA A 855 -56.26 2.23 13.35
CA ALA A 855 -55.55 3.46 13.66
C ALA A 855 -56.36 4.31 14.65
N ASP A 856 -55.71 4.78 15.71
CA ASP A 856 -56.28 5.74 16.66
C ASP A 856 -56.20 7.15 16.08
N TYR A 857 -57.22 7.52 15.30
CA TYR A 857 -57.36 8.88 14.77
C TYR A 857 -57.71 9.91 15.86
N MET A 858 -58.02 9.48 17.09
CA MET A 858 -58.30 10.33 18.23
C MET A 858 -57.07 10.57 19.12
N ALA A 859 -55.92 9.98 18.80
CA ALA A 859 -54.62 10.35 19.35
C ALA A 859 -54.19 11.74 18.84
N ILE A 860 -55.02 12.75 19.15
CA ILE A 860 -54.66 14.15 19.08
C ILE A 860 -53.86 14.44 20.34
N ASP A 861 -52.59 14.78 20.14
CA ASP A 861 -51.78 15.42 21.16
C ASP A 861 -52.42 16.76 21.53
N ASP A 862 -52.90 16.90 22.78
CA ASP A 862 -53.28 18.20 23.33
C ASP A 862 -52.08 19.16 23.45
N ASN A 863 -50.85 18.72 23.13
CA ASN A 863 -49.66 19.55 22.99
C ASN A 863 -49.38 19.98 21.54
N VAL A 864 -50.38 20.57 20.88
CA VAL A 864 -50.04 21.51 19.79
C VAL A 864 -49.20 22.63 20.40
N LYS A 865 -47.88 22.57 20.24
CA LYS A 865 -47.00 23.72 20.43
C LYS A 865 -47.41 24.77 19.39
N LEU A 866 -48.25 25.72 19.81
CA LEU A 866 -48.52 26.91 19.02
C LEU A 866 -47.18 27.60 18.70
N PRO A 867 -46.97 28.06 17.46
CA PRO A 867 -45.75 28.77 17.10
C PRO A 867 -45.54 29.94 18.08
N THR A 868 -44.31 30.07 18.58
CA THR A 868 -43.95 31.09 19.59
C THR A 868 -44.22 32.51 19.09
N VAL A 869 -44.36 32.68 17.77
CA VAL A 869 -44.84 33.88 17.10
C VAL A 869 -45.75 33.47 15.93
N ALA A 870 -47.06 33.73 16.03
CA ALA A 870 -47.97 33.52 14.90
C ALA A 870 -47.67 34.56 13.79
N GLU A 871 -47.48 34.15 12.53
CA GLU A 871 -47.22 35.07 11.40
C GLU A 871 -48.40 36.02 11.10
N ILE A 872 -49.60 35.62 11.50
CA ILE A 872 -50.79 36.46 11.55
C ILE A 872 -51.46 36.29 12.92
N SER A 873 -51.73 37.39 13.63
CA SER A 873 -52.43 37.39 14.92
C SER A 873 -53.73 38.19 14.83
N VAL A 874 -54.78 37.72 15.51
CA VAL A 874 -56.10 38.36 15.53
C VAL A 874 -56.57 38.52 16.96
N LEU A 875 -56.70 39.76 17.44
CA LEU A 875 -56.94 40.06 18.85
C LEU A 875 -57.85 41.30 19.04
N PRO A 876 -58.91 41.23 19.86
CA PRO A 876 -59.47 40.01 20.44
C PRO A 876 -60.07 39.09 19.36
N ASN A 877 -60.16 37.79 19.65
CA ASN A 877 -60.79 36.80 18.78
C ASN A 877 -61.34 35.66 19.65
N PRO A 878 -62.66 35.57 19.86
CA PRO A 878 -63.72 36.34 19.21
C PRO A 878 -63.76 37.85 19.57
N PHE A 879 -64.38 38.66 18.71
CA PHE A 879 -64.60 40.10 18.92
C PHE A 879 -66.04 40.50 18.61
N ASN A 880 -66.51 41.61 19.20
CA ASN A 880 -67.87 42.13 19.03
C ASN A 880 -67.97 43.56 18.50
N ALA A 881 -66.88 44.32 18.49
CA ALA A 881 -66.81 45.68 17.93
C ALA A 881 -65.72 45.79 16.86
N THR A 882 -64.46 45.60 17.25
CA THR A 882 -63.31 45.57 16.34
C THR A 882 -62.30 44.51 16.77
N CYS A 883 -61.60 43.90 15.82
CA CYS A 883 -60.38 43.15 16.08
C CYS A 883 -59.18 43.83 15.41
N ALA A 884 -58.02 43.66 16.02
CA ALA A 884 -56.74 43.95 15.38
C ALA A 884 -56.23 42.69 14.69
N ILE A 885 -55.78 42.82 13.46
CA ILE A 885 -55.11 41.79 12.68
C ILE A 885 -53.69 42.26 12.43
N GLU A 886 -52.69 41.56 12.96
CA GLU A 886 -51.28 41.89 12.74
C GLU A 886 -50.63 40.87 11.82
N ALA A 887 -50.03 41.33 10.72
CA ALA A 887 -49.36 40.49 9.73
C ALA A 887 -48.27 41.29 8.98
N VAL A 888 -47.46 40.61 8.16
CA VAL A 888 -46.53 41.23 7.20
C VAL A 888 -47.19 41.22 5.81
N GLY A 889 -47.64 42.37 5.32
CA GLY A 889 -48.35 42.51 4.04
C GLY A 889 -49.87 42.69 4.15
N ASP A 890 -50.53 42.90 3.01
CA ASP A 890 -51.99 43.10 2.93
C ASP A 890 -52.75 41.85 3.37
N VAL A 891 -53.85 42.02 4.09
CA VAL A 891 -54.71 40.92 4.57
C VAL A 891 -56.05 40.93 3.87
N GLN A 892 -56.43 39.78 3.31
CA GLN A 892 -57.72 39.50 2.72
C GLN A 892 -58.58 38.69 3.69
N LEU A 893 -59.81 39.12 3.93
CA LEU A 893 -60.81 38.45 4.77
C LEU A 893 -61.84 37.74 3.89
N PHE A 894 -62.15 36.49 4.21
CA PHE A 894 -63.10 35.64 3.49
C PHE A 894 -64.18 35.11 4.42
N ASN A 895 -65.39 34.91 3.91
CA ASN A 895 -66.42 34.15 4.64
C ASN A 895 -66.18 32.62 4.50
N ILE A 896 -67.03 31.81 5.14
CA ILE A 896 -66.94 30.33 5.09
C ILE A 896 -67.11 29.72 3.69
N THR A 897 -67.66 30.46 2.73
CA THR A 897 -67.80 29.99 1.34
C THR A 897 -66.60 30.39 0.47
N GLY A 898 -65.55 30.98 1.05
CA GLY A 898 -64.37 31.46 0.33
C GLY A 898 -64.59 32.77 -0.43
N ARG A 899 -65.70 33.49 -0.20
CA ARG A 899 -65.95 34.80 -0.82
C ARG A 899 -65.17 35.87 -0.06
N LEU A 900 -64.39 36.69 -0.79
CA LEU A 900 -63.70 37.87 -0.25
C LEU A 900 -64.73 38.87 0.29
N VAL A 901 -64.54 39.32 1.54
CA VAL A 901 -65.41 40.30 2.21
C VAL A 901 -64.70 41.62 2.50
N LYS A 902 -63.38 41.62 2.73
CA LYS A 902 -62.61 42.85 3.01
C LYS A 902 -61.14 42.66 2.67
N THR A 903 -60.51 43.68 2.13
CA THR A 903 -59.03 43.78 2.06
C THR A 903 -58.56 44.87 3.02
N LEU A 904 -57.62 44.53 3.91
CA LEU A 904 -56.92 45.45 4.80
C LEU A 904 -55.54 45.71 4.21
N ILE A 905 -55.24 46.99 3.94
CA ILE A 905 -53.98 47.40 3.32
C ILE A 905 -52.96 47.66 4.42
N SER A 906 -51.80 47.04 4.29
CA SER A 906 -50.68 47.27 5.21
C SER A 906 -50.02 48.62 4.90
N PRO A 907 -49.68 49.44 5.92
CA PRO A 907 -48.90 50.65 5.72
C PRO A 907 -47.43 50.36 5.36
N ASP A 908 -46.94 49.15 5.64
CA ASP A 908 -45.62 48.66 5.24
C ASP A 908 -45.69 47.14 4.99
N THR A 909 -45.47 46.71 3.75
CA THR A 909 -45.58 45.29 3.37
C THR A 909 -44.36 44.46 3.77
N SER A 910 -43.29 45.10 4.27
CA SER A 910 -42.04 44.44 4.66
C SER A 910 -41.91 44.18 6.16
N THR A 911 -42.72 44.86 7.00
CA THR A 911 -42.70 44.73 8.46
C THR A 911 -44.06 44.34 9.02
N ARG A 912 -44.07 43.78 10.23
CA ARG A 912 -45.30 43.34 10.90
C ARG A 912 -46.08 44.55 11.37
N THR A 913 -47.28 44.74 10.84
CA THR A 913 -48.12 45.92 11.08
C THR A 913 -49.51 45.53 11.57
N ARG A 914 -50.11 46.39 12.38
CA ARG A 914 -51.43 46.20 12.99
C ARG A 914 -52.50 46.88 12.13
N MET A 915 -53.39 46.09 11.54
CA MET A 915 -54.58 46.54 10.82
C MET A 915 -55.81 46.32 11.71
N THR A 916 -56.85 47.15 11.57
CA THR A 916 -58.08 47.01 12.37
C THR A 916 -59.25 46.65 11.46
N TRP A 917 -60.08 45.71 11.90
CA TRP A 917 -61.33 45.34 11.24
C TRP A 917 -62.51 45.46 12.19
N ASP A 918 -63.62 46.02 11.71
CA ASP A 918 -64.83 46.35 12.45
C ASP A 918 -66.02 45.44 12.11
N GLY A 919 -65.77 44.32 11.42
CA GLY A 919 -66.82 43.40 11.00
C GLY A 919 -67.69 43.92 9.85
N ARG A 920 -67.19 44.86 9.05
CA ARG A 920 -67.85 45.33 7.82
C ARG A 920 -67.12 44.86 6.57
N ASP A 921 -67.86 44.73 5.46
CA ASP A 921 -67.31 44.38 4.16
C ASP A 921 -66.68 45.60 3.43
N GLU A 922 -66.23 45.41 2.18
CA GLU A 922 -65.67 46.50 1.35
C GLU A 922 -66.67 47.63 1.05
N SER A 923 -67.97 47.32 1.04
CA SER A 923 -69.06 48.29 0.84
C SER A 923 -69.53 48.94 2.15
N ASN A 924 -68.80 48.73 3.25
CA ASN A 924 -69.11 49.21 4.59
C ASN A 924 -70.43 48.65 5.18
N GLN A 925 -70.93 47.53 4.64
CA GLN A 925 -72.08 46.83 5.17
C GLN A 925 -71.69 45.90 6.30
N GLU A 926 -72.59 45.78 7.28
CA GLU A 926 -72.41 44.91 8.41
C GLU A 926 -72.45 43.43 8.03
N LEU A 927 -71.43 42.69 8.43
CA LEU A 927 -71.40 41.24 8.27
C LEU A 927 -72.07 40.53 9.46
N PRO A 928 -72.68 39.35 9.25
CA PRO A 928 -73.32 38.56 10.31
C PRO A 928 -72.30 37.97 11.30
N SER A 929 -72.76 37.63 12.51
CA SER A 929 -71.97 36.82 13.44
C SER A 929 -71.58 35.50 12.78
N GLY A 930 -70.32 35.10 12.88
CA GLY A 930 -69.82 33.93 12.19
C GLY A 930 -68.31 33.83 12.11
N ILE A 931 -67.86 32.81 11.39
CA ILE A 931 -66.44 32.51 11.16
C ILE A 931 -66.02 33.14 9.82
N TYR A 932 -64.92 33.88 9.88
CA TYR A 932 -64.22 34.46 8.75
C TYR A 932 -62.77 33.95 8.74
N PHE A 933 -62.11 34.05 7.59
CA PHE A 933 -60.72 33.64 7.42
C PHE A 933 -59.91 34.82 6.91
N ALA A 934 -58.90 35.24 7.68
CA ALA A 934 -57.90 36.20 7.24
C ALA A 934 -56.77 35.45 6.53
N ARG A 935 -56.26 36.00 5.43
CA ARG A 935 -55.16 35.45 4.63
C ARG A 935 -54.27 36.58 4.13
N VAL A 936 -52.95 36.43 4.19
CA VAL A 936 -52.03 37.41 3.57
C VAL A 936 -52.09 37.26 2.05
N LYS A 937 -52.29 38.37 1.33
CA LYS A 937 -52.62 38.40 -0.11
C LYS A 937 -51.66 37.59 -1.00
N ASP A 938 -50.35 37.72 -0.76
CA ASP A 938 -49.30 37.07 -1.56
C ASP A 938 -48.70 35.83 -0.86
N ARG A 939 -49.28 35.40 0.27
CA ARG A 939 -48.83 34.22 1.04
C ARG A 939 -50.05 33.37 1.42
N PRO A 940 -50.54 32.50 0.51
CA PRO A 940 -51.82 31.82 0.68
C PRO A 940 -51.86 30.85 1.88
N ASN A 941 -50.70 30.41 2.38
CA ASN A 941 -50.57 29.51 3.52
C ASN A 941 -50.62 30.25 4.88
N VAL A 942 -50.51 31.58 4.89
CA VAL A 942 -50.56 32.39 6.12
C VAL A 942 -52.00 32.80 6.39
N THR A 943 -52.70 32.04 7.23
CA THR A 943 -54.12 32.25 7.51
C THR A 943 -54.42 32.30 9.00
N ALA A 944 -55.50 33.00 9.37
CA ALA A 944 -56.06 32.99 10.71
C ALA A 944 -57.59 32.92 10.67
N ARG A 945 -58.17 32.15 11.58
CA ARG A 945 -59.62 32.18 11.83
C ARG A 945 -59.99 33.45 12.57
N VAL A 946 -61.04 34.14 12.16
CA VAL A 946 -61.57 35.35 12.77
C VAL A 946 -63.03 35.12 13.15
N ILE A 947 -63.39 35.27 14.42
CA ILE A 947 -64.72 35.00 14.95
C ILE A 947 -65.37 36.33 15.31
N LEU A 948 -66.36 36.74 14.51
CA LEU A 948 -67.19 37.91 14.76
C LEU A 948 -68.42 37.48 15.57
N LEU A 949 -68.60 38.07 16.75
CA LEU A 949 -69.75 37.87 17.63
C LEU A 949 -70.49 39.20 17.79
N LYS A 950 -71.54 39.42 17.01
CA LYS A 950 -72.51 40.48 17.27
C LYS A 950 -73.61 40.03 18.21
#